data_AF-A0A024TW92-F1
#
_entry.id   AF-A0A024TW92-F1
#
_cell.length_a   1.000
_cell.length_b   1.000
_cell.length_c   1.000
_cell.angle_alpha   90.00
_cell.angle_beta   90.00
_cell.angle_gamma   90.00
#
_symmetry.space_group_name_H-M   'P 1'
#
loop_
_entity.id
_entity.type
_entity.pdbx_description
1 polymer ?
#
loop_
_entity_poly.entity_id
_entity_poly.type
_entity_poly.pdbx_seq_one_letter_code
_entity_poly.pdbx_strand_id
1 'polypeptide(L)'
;MALPLCNLTRAGGGDNSRRACAWQTAPIPFCNTSSFDWAAICSQHHSTNWRCCGLARLDVDGVAFMWSIFLVLAVAFSWYSNMVQEFQSSVDDLHDIPTQALGVVVARQKKHVLGRTIHDPRRIWVILSIVIEIGVFSYVPLQLILYDITTPSPTDVAWEYQVAKFAAFAAVLVVDVFRPRRMERVLTHVIRPLVYDTGYTTILYAIIDIGACSSDMDSLTFPDGSTCAHPERYWHFVVVASMSFAVFFWRTLLYKMHFSDQVFAVRFRFQTSYYTLMTYCRTACCLFFITIQKFILYVDDNLVYVAAALVNFAMFYLLLRYNYKHQPCLGVGKLLNTLRSVAFAMSCYFSVYLGALSVYHIARGTPIDKDLASAEGVVSWCVLAMSFVFLGVVWRINDRRASLFEIPNMSLEKALDHPNHRVKAVAAVSLTLEDQSQWSVKYKANLVAKLHDNLNVLDHDDRDMTLLYTCQAMWTLWRNYFTMAAGVHEGSGASVCLPFGLWEATSRFKGVQKMHVQAKVADVLREKFCSFKPTGGLVLKHLVDSIMTTHTAMQSNATMEFWSYRTDPVSDERLRKIVAVVVDLVRSTYAKTRYAAAKILHDMYTMSAVQLTDVTMIYVLCTMVSRPDGALTIPTARTLCKLYALHWKHSDRSKPHFVERLNMQHLSQFVASHRHTLESTVLVGGVMQILFDCTKWIEHKQGREDPAVHFSAAFIANLIQAQAHVAHKATVGVFFLVDDIVMSIRATCLRHMQRVDAMRTLRTSATRVMHTARVVPEAPVAGPSLRPVHHHLIHSWGTVTKQATRAHRLTLVAPAVVEAARKRSQLRDSIRATLTALVEEGYDRRVAADALSSQSCFGLVTAMHAWMRYPLVVEEALTHFAEGHVAYLVDLLHSKIQHSARPRRTSRNLMPPI
;
A
#
# COMPACT_ATOMS: atom_id res chain seq x y z
N MET A 1 -27.41 2.53 -10.99
CA MET A 1 -27.93 3.88 -11.23
C MET A 1 -28.92 3.78 -12.37
N ALA A 2 -30.20 3.95 -12.06
CA ALA A 2 -31.26 4.12 -13.04
C ALA A 2 -31.28 5.59 -13.49
N LEU A 3 -31.47 5.83 -14.78
CA LEU A 3 -32.41 6.83 -15.31
C LEU A 3 -32.52 6.67 -16.85
N PRO A 4 -33.73 6.88 -17.40
CA PRO A 4 -34.07 6.73 -18.81
C PRO A 4 -33.92 8.07 -19.55
N LEU A 5 -33.75 8.03 -20.88
CA LEU A 5 -33.98 9.19 -21.74
C LEU A 5 -34.65 8.74 -23.04
N CYS A 6 -35.96 9.00 -23.11
CA CYS A 6 -36.68 9.24 -24.35
C CYS A 6 -36.68 10.76 -24.64
N ASN A 7 -36.88 11.08 -25.92
CA ASN A 7 -37.21 12.36 -26.56
C ASN A 7 -36.06 13.21 -27.13
N LEU A 8 -36.10 13.40 -28.45
CA LEU A 8 -36.64 14.60 -29.12
C LEU A 8 -36.55 14.41 -30.66
N THR A 9 -37.67 14.15 -31.36
CA THR A 9 -38.49 15.09 -32.20
C THR A 9 -37.97 15.31 -33.65
N ARG A 10 -38.77 15.52 -34.71
CA ARG A 10 -40.22 15.50 -35.02
C ARG A 10 -40.38 16.01 -36.47
N ALA A 11 -41.29 15.43 -37.26
CA ALA A 11 -42.21 16.06 -38.24
C ALA A 11 -42.60 15.02 -39.32
N GLY A 12 -43.85 14.75 -39.70
CA GLY A 12 -45.21 15.01 -39.22
C GLY A 12 -46.01 13.73 -39.55
N GLY A 13 -47.22 13.43 -39.08
CA GLY A 13 -48.41 14.17 -38.70
C GLY A 13 -49.56 13.15 -38.76
N GLY A 14 -50.63 13.35 -37.99
CA GLY A 14 -51.88 12.58 -38.16
C GLY A 14 -52.25 11.59 -37.05
N ASP A 15 -53.10 12.09 -36.16
CA ASP A 15 -54.10 11.42 -35.32
C ASP A 15 -53.81 10.58 -34.07
N ASN A 16 -54.56 10.96 -33.05
CA ASN A 16 -54.55 10.52 -31.65
C ASN A 16 -55.37 9.24 -31.43
N SER A 17 -54.88 8.45 -30.46
CA SER A 17 -55.66 7.72 -29.43
C SER A 17 -55.62 6.18 -29.50
N ARG A 18 -54.57 5.60 -28.92
CA ARG A 18 -54.65 4.57 -27.85
C ARG A 18 -53.23 4.19 -27.39
N ARG A 19 -52.86 4.66 -26.20
CA ARG A 19 -51.73 4.13 -25.42
C ARG A 19 -52.20 2.90 -24.66
N ALA A 20 -51.70 1.73 -25.06
CA ALA A 20 -51.45 0.57 -24.21
C ALA A 20 -50.28 -0.17 -24.88
N CYS A 21 -49.35 -0.70 -24.09
CA CYS A 21 -48.08 -1.31 -24.52
C CYS A 21 -48.21 -2.18 -25.78
N ALA A 22 -47.81 -1.64 -26.93
CA ALA A 22 -47.65 -2.38 -28.17
C ALA A 22 -46.19 -2.83 -28.31
N TRP A 23 -45.85 -3.93 -27.62
CA TRP A 23 -44.72 -4.82 -27.97
C TRP A 23 -45.26 -6.17 -28.45
N GLN A 24 -46.39 -6.14 -29.14
CA GLN A 24 -46.92 -7.28 -29.89
C GLN A 24 -47.27 -6.73 -31.28
N THR A 25 -46.99 -7.53 -32.30
CA THR A 25 -47.24 -7.29 -33.74
C THR A 25 -46.18 -6.49 -34.52
N ALA A 26 -44.91 -6.91 -34.43
CA ALA A 26 -44.08 -6.97 -35.63
C ALA A 26 -44.04 -8.44 -36.09
N PRO A 27 -44.26 -8.76 -37.38
CA PRO A 27 -44.13 -10.14 -37.86
C PRO A 27 -42.68 -10.56 -37.65
N ILE A 28 -42.49 -11.57 -36.80
CA ILE A 28 -41.21 -12.16 -36.45
C ILE A 28 -40.71 -12.91 -37.70
N PRO A 29 -39.51 -12.63 -38.24
CA PRO A 29 -39.09 -13.18 -39.54
C PRO A 29 -38.88 -14.72 -39.55
N PHE A 30 -38.90 -15.41 -38.41
CA PHE A 30 -38.62 -16.85 -38.31
C PHE A 30 -39.79 -17.77 -37.95
N CYS A 31 -40.89 -17.27 -37.36
CA CYS A 31 -42.02 -18.14 -36.95
C CYS A 31 -43.25 -18.04 -37.89
N ASN A 32 -43.17 -17.28 -38.99
CA ASN A 32 -44.31 -17.00 -39.86
C ASN A 32 -44.11 -17.54 -41.29
N THR A 33 -43.84 -18.83 -41.39
CA THR A 33 -43.91 -19.58 -42.64
C THR A 33 -45.18 -20.43 -42.59
N SER A 34 -46.14 -20.13 -43.46
CA SER A 34 -47.42 -20.84 -43.62
C SER A 34 -47.26 -22.30 -44.11
N SER A 35 -46.04 -22.83 -44.09
CA SER A 35 -45.64 -24.14 -44.60
C SER A 35 -45.32 -25.17 -43.52
N PHE A 36 -45.30 -24.80 -42.23
CA PHE A 36 -44.98 -25.71 -41.13
C PHE A 36 -46.17 -25.92 -40.19
N ASP A 37 -46.42 -27.18 -39.82
CA ASP A 37 -47.36 -27.53 -38.76
C ASP A 37 -46.72 -27.28 -37.39
N TRP A 38 -46.85 -26.03 -36.92
CA TRP A 38 -46.33 -25.63 -35.62
C TRP A 38 -46.96 -26.40 -34.46
N ALA A 39 -48.17 -26.95 -34.60
CA ALA A 39 -48.77 -27.75 -33.53
C ALA A 39 -48.00 -29.08 -33.35
N ALA A 40 -47.67 -29.75 -34.45
CA ALA A 40 -46.82 -30.96 -34.43
C ALA A 40 -45.40 -30.66 -33.94
N ILE A 41 -44.78 -29.56 -34.39
CA ILE A 41 -43.41 -29.19 -34.00
C ILE A 41 -43.34 -28.80 -32.51
N CYS A 42 -44.34 -28.07 -32.01
CA CYS A 42 -44.40 -27.70 -30.60
C CYS A 42 -44.68 -28.88 -29.66
N SER A 43 -45.31 -29.96 -30.18
CA SER A 43 -45.50 -31.22 -29.43
C SER A 43 -44.21 -32.02 -29.23
N GLN A 44 -43.16 -31.74 -30.02
CA GLN A 44 -41.85 -32.38 -29.88
C GLN A 44 -40.98 -31.74 -28.78
N HIS A 45 -41.42 -30.59 -28.21
CA HIS A 45 -40.79 -29.93 -27.07
C HIS A 45 -39.27 -29.75 -27.18
N HIS A 46 -38.77 -29.27 -28.32
CA HIS A 46 -37.37 -28.88 -28.49
C HIS A 46 -37.09 -27.47 -27.96
N SER A 47 -35.89 -27.28 -27.40
CA SER A 47 -35.48 -26.03 -26.77
C SER A 47 -35.37 -24.87 -27.76
N THR A 48 -35.00 -25.16 -29.01
CA THR A 48 -34.91 -24.20 -30.12
C THR A 48 -36.27 -23.66 -30.58
N ASN A 49 -37.36 -24.39 -30.30
CA ASN A 49 -38.70 -24.06 -30.76
C ASN A 49 -39.52 -23.29 -29.71
N TRP A 50 -39.02 -23.11 -28.49
CA TRP A 50 -39.75 -22.44 -27.40
C TRP A 50 -40.30 -21.07 -27.79
N ARG A 51 -39.55 -20.31 -28.60
CA ARG A 51 -40.00 -18.99 -29.09
C ARG A 51 -41.29 -19.08 -29.90
N CYS A 52 -41.35 -19.99 -30.87
CA CYS A 52 -42.52 -20.14 -31.74
C CYS A 52 -43.68 -20.86 -31.02
N CYS A 53 -43.41 -21.57 -29.92
CA CYS A 53 -44.40 -22.29 -29.12
C CYS A 53 -44.95 -21.48 -27.92
N GLY A 54 -44.68 -20.18 -27.82
CA GLY A 54 -45.16 -19.33 -26.72
C GLY A 54 -44.46 -19.55 -25.37
N LEU A 55 -43.30 -20.23 -25.38
CA LEU A 55 -42.50 -20.57 -24.20
C LEU A 55 -41.20 -19.75 -24.09
N ALA A 56 -41.10 -18.63 -24.82
CA ALA A 56 -39.92 -17.77 -24.90
C ALA A 56 -39.32 -17.36 -23.52
N ARG A 57 -40.14 -17.28 -22.46
CA ARG A 57 -39.67 -16.99 -21.10
C ARG A 57 -38.61 -17.98 -20.61
N LEU A 58 -38.67 -19.25 -21.04
CA LEU A 58 -37.75 -20.31 -20.62
C LEU A 58 -36.32 -20.07 -21.14
N ASP A 59 -36.14 -19.37 -22.26
CA ASP A 59 -34.81 -18.99 -22.76
C ASP A 59 -34.10 -17.96 -21.88
N VAL A 60 -34.87 -17.11 -21.18
CA VAL A 60 -34.36 -15.97 -20.43
C VAL A 60 -34.28 -16.27 -18.94
N ASP A 61 -35.34 -16.84 -18.37
CA ASP A 61 -35.50 -17.00 -16.91
C ASP A 61 -34.40 -17.88 -16.31
N GLY A 62 -34.07 -19.02 -16.94
CA GLY A 62 -33.03 -19.94 -16.45
C GLY A 62 -31.63 -19.33 -16.47
N VAL A 63 -31.28 -18.63 -17.55
CA VAL A 63 -29.97 -17.96 -17.70
C VAL A 63 -29.86 -16.78 -16.72
N ALA A 64 -30.91 -15.98 -16.60
CA ALA A 64 -30.96 -14.87 -15.65
C ALA A 64 -30.86 -15.35 -14.19
N PHE A 65 -31.48 -16.49 -13.86
CA PHE A 65 -31.39 -17.11 -12.55
C PHE A 65 -29.96 -17.54 -12.21
N MET A 66 -29.25 -18.19 -13.14
CA MET A 66 -27.84 -18.57 -12.94
C MET A 66 -26.91 -17.35 -12.79
N TRP A 67 -27.10 -16.30 -13.60
CA TRP A 67 -26.38 -15.03 -13.43
C TRP A 67 -26.62 -14.41 -12.06
N SER A 68 -27.86 -14.45 -11.56
CA SER A 68 -28.23 -13.92 -10.25
C SER A 68 -27.51 -14.67 -9.13
N ILE A 69 -27.49 -16.01 -9.19
CA ILE A 69 -26.75 -16.84 -8.22
C ILE A 69 -25.26 -16.51 -8.26
N PHE A 70 -24.65 -16.41 -9.45
CA PHE A 70 -23.25 -16.05 -9.60
C PHE A 70 -22.93 -14.70 -8.95
N LEU A 71 -23.71 -13.65 -9.26
CA LEU A 71 -23.49 -12.31 -8.73
C LEU A 71 -23.66 -12.26 -7.21
N VAL A 72 -24.69 -12.90 -6.66
CA VAL A 72 -24.91 -12.98 -5.20
C VAL A 72 -23.75 -13.71 -4.52
N LEU A 73 -23.33 -14.86 -5.03
CA LEU A 73 -22.22 -15.62 -4.44
C LEU A 73 -20.87 -14.89 -4.58
N ALA A 74 -20.62 -14.22 -5.70
CA ALA A 74 -19.40 -13.44 -5.92
C ALA A 74 -19.33 -12.24 -4.96
N VAL A 75 -20.44 -11.51 -4.76
CA VAL A 75 -20.53 -10.41 -3.80
C VAL A 75 -20.39 -10.92 -2.37
N ALA A 76 -21.10 -11.98 -2.00
CA ALA A 76 -21.04 -12.58 -0.66
C ALA A 76 -19.61 -13.05 -0.34
N PHE A 77 -18.94 -13.72 -1.28
CA PHE A 77 -17.57 -14.18 -1.10
C PHE A 77 -16.57 -13.01 -1.05
N SER A 78 -16.74 -11.99 -1.89
CA SER A 78 -15.88 -10.79 -1.88
C SER A 78 -15.98 -10.03 -0.56
N TRP A 79 -17.18 -9.96 0.03
CA TRP A 79 -17.40 -9.39 1.35
C TRP A 79 -16.79 -10.26 2.47
N TYR A 80 -17.03 -11.57 2.43
CA TYR A 80 -16.49 -12.54 3.39
C TYR A 80 -14.95 -12.55 3.44
N SER A 81 -14.29 -12.38 2.28
CA SER A 81 -12.84 -12.48 2.13
C SER A 81 -12.10 -11.13 2.15
N ASN A 82 -12.83 -10.00 2.24
CA ASN A 82 -12.28 -8.64 2.22
C ASN A 82 -11.30 -8.36 1.04
N MET A 83 -11.55 -8.96 -0.13
CA MET A 83 -10.65 -8.92 -1.29
C MET A 83 -10.45 -7.53 -1.88
N VAL A 84 -11.40 -6.62 -1.68
CA VAL A 84 -11.35 -5.24 -2.20
C VAL A 84 -10.13 -4.49 -1.66
N GLN A 85 -9.75 -4.75 -0.41
CA GLN A 85 -8.58 -4.13 0.20
C GLN A 85 -7.27 -4.58 -0.48
N GLU A 86 -7.19 -5.83 -0.95
CA GLU A 86 -6.00 -6.32 -1.65
C GLU A 86 -5.79 -5.59 -2.99
N PHE A 87 -6.87 -5.34 -3.75
CA PHE A 87 -6.78 -4.67 -5.06
C PHE A 87 -6.29 -3.22 -4.98
N GLN A 88 -6.32 -2.61 -3.80
CA GLN A 88 -5.79 -1.26 -3.56
C GLN A 88 -4.27 -1.25 -3.34
N SER A 89 -3.63 -2.40 -3.16
CA SER A 89 -2.19 -2.48 -2.95
C SER A 89 -1.40 -2.03 -4.18
N SER A 90 -0.36 -1.22 -3.95
CA SER A 90 0.53 -0.80 -5.02
C SER A 90 1.46 -1.95 -5.45
N VAL A 91 2.06 -1.82 -6.63
CA VAL A 91 3.05 -2.76 -7.15
C VAL A 91 4.23 -2.91 -6.18
N ASP A 92 4.67 -1.80 -5.59
CA ASP A 92 5.79 -1.78 -4.66
C ASP A 92 5.44 -2.44 -3.32
N ASP A 93 4.18 -2.31 -2.86
CA ASP A 93 3.69 -3.01 -1.67
C ASP A 93 3.57 -4.52 -1.91
N LEU A 94 3.16 -4.92 -3.11
CA LEU A 94 3.02 -6.32 -3.49
C LEU A 94 4.39 -7.00 -3.61
N HIS A 95 5.38 -6.31 -4.17
CA HIS A 95 6.75 -6.80 -4.36
C HIS A 95 7.74 -6.33 -3.28
N ASP A 96 7.26 -6.06 -2.07
CA ASP A 96 8.10 -5.64 -0.96
C ASP A 96 9.24 -6.64 -0.68
N ILE A 97 10.47 -6.14 -0.57
CA ILE A 97 11.71 -6.96 -0.55
C ILE A 97 11.75 -7.95 0.63
N PRO A 98 11.44 -7.55 1.88
CA PRO A 98 11.42 -8.48 3.02
C PRO A 98 10.38 -9.58 2.84
N THR A 99 9.22 -9.22 2.28
CA THR A 99 8.12 -10.14 2.01
C THR A 99 8.52 -11.19 0.98
N GLN A 100 9.23 -10.76 -0.08
CA GLN A 100 9.81 -11.64 -1.09
C GLN A 100 10.90 -12.56 -0.53
N ALA A 101 11.79 -12.03 0.30
CA ALA A 101 12.87 -12.79 0.93
C ALA A 101 12.34 -13.91 1.83
N LEU A 102 11.33 -13.62 2.66
CA LEU A 102 10.69 -14.66 3.48
C LEU A 102 10.11 -15.79 2.62
N GLY A 103 9.50 -15.45 1.49
CA GLY A 103 8.99 -16.43 0.53
C GLY A 103 10.09 -17.36 0.01
N VAL A 104 11.23 -16.80 -0.36
CA VAL A 104 12.41 -17.57 -0.82
C VAL A 104 12.94 -18.50 0.27
N VAL A 105 13.07 -18.01 1.51
CA VAL A 105 13.59 -18.82 2.64
C VAL A 105 12.70 -20.01 2.95
N VAL A 106 11.39 -19.77 3.11
CA VAL A 106 10.42 -20.84 3.37
C VAL A 106 10.37 -21.83 2.21
N ALA A 107 10.47 -21.36 0.97
CA ALA A 107 10.52 -22.20 -0.22
C ALA A 107 11.76 -23.12 -0.26
N ARG A 108 12.92 -22.65 0.22
CA ARG A 108 14.16 -23.41 0.28
C ARG A 108 14.16 -24.41 1.42
N GLN A 109 13.77 -24.00 2.63
CA GLN A 109 13.68 -24.88 3.79
C GLN A 109 12.77 -26.09 3.53
N LYS A 110 11.63 -25.88 2.86
CA LYS A 110 10.72 -26.98 2.50
C LYS A 110 11.17 -27.83 1.31
N LYS A 111 12.20 -27.42 0.56
CA LYS A 111 12.82 -28.27 -0.48
C LYS A 111 13.62 -29.42 0.15
N HIS A 112 14.02 -29.29 1.41
CA HIS A 112 14.73 -30.29 2.19
C HIS A 112 13.95 -30.61 3.47
N VAL A 113 12.95 -31.49 3.37
CA VAL A 113 12.42 -32.18 4.56
C VAL A 113 13.09 -33.55 4.61
N LEU A 114 13.90 -33.80 5.64
CA LEU A 114 14.66 -35.05 5.79
C LEU A 114 15.59 -35.37 4.60
N GLY A 115 16.22 -34.35 4.00
CA GLY A 115 17.24 -34.53 2.96
C GLY A 115 16.74 -34.93 1.57
N ARG A 116 15.42 -35.09 1.34
CA ARG A 116 14.85 -35.43 0.01
C ARG A 116 14.14 -34.25 -0.65
N THR A 117 14.38 -34.06 -1.95
CA THR A 117 13.71 -33.06 -2.79
C THR A 117 12.30 -33.52 -3.16
N ILE A 118 11.26 -32.88 -2.61
CA ILE A 118 9.87 -33.23 -2.93
C ILE A 118 9.47 -32.59 -4.27
N HIS A 119 9.16 -33.40 -5.28
CA HIS A 119 8.41 -32.98 -6.47
C HIS A 119 6.91 -33.05 -6.15
N ASP A 120 6.22 -31.91 -6.15
CA ASP A 120 4.78 -31.86 -5.91
C ASP A 120 4.02 -31.80 -7.25
N PRO A 121 3.12 -32.75 -7.55
CA PRO A 121 2.41 -32.84 -8.83
C PRO A 121 1.44 -31.67 -9.07
N ARG A 122 1.03 -30.95 -8.02
CA ARG A 122 0.09 -29.81 -8.13
C ARG A 122 0.56 -28.70 -9.06
N ARG A 123 1.88 -28.52 -9.20
CA ARG A 123 2.46 -27.50 -10.09
C ARG A 123 2.08 -27.73 -11.56
N ILE A 124 2.03 -28.98 -11.99
CA ILE A 124 1.71 -29.34 -13.37
C ILE A 124 0.26 -28.98 -13.67
N TRP A 125 -0.66 -29.31 -12.76
CA TRP A 125 -2.09 -28.97 -12.89
C TRP A 125 -2.34 -27.46 -12.97
N VAL A 126 -1.63 -26.64 -12.17
CA VAL A 126 -1.76 -25.18 -12.23
C VAL A 126 -1.24 -24.61 -13.55
N ILE A 127 -0.08 -25.09 -14.04
CA ILE A 127 0.45 -24.67 -15.35
C ILE A 127 -0.53 -25.05 -16.46
N LEU A 128 -1.01 -26.29 -16.46
CA LEU A 128 -1.98 -26.79 -17.44
C LEU A 128 -3.26 -25.96 -17.43
N SER A 129 -3.79 -25.65 -16.24
CA SER A 129 -4.96 -24.78 -16.07
C SER A 129 -4.76 -23.40 -16.71
N ILE A 130 -3.58 -22.79 -16.57
CA ILE A 130 -3.26 -21.48 -17.16
C ILE A 130 -3.05 -21.59 -18.68
N VAL A 131 -2.54 -22.71 -19.20
CA VAL A 131 -2.47 -22.93 -20.65
C VAL A 131 -3.88 -23.06 -21.23
N ILE A 132 -4.78 -23.77 -20.55
CA ILE A 132 -6.19 -23.89 -20.93
C ILE A 132 -6.89 -22.53 -20.94
N GLU A 133 -6.52 -21.60 -20.04
CA GLU A 133 -7.06 -20.22 -20.02
C GLU A 133 -6.90 -19.50 -21.37
N ILE A 134 -5.83 -19.77 -22.14
CA ILE A 134 -5.61 -19.15 -23.47
C ILE A 134 -6.77 -19.49 -24.42
N GLY A 135 -7.17 -20.75 -24.44
CA GLY A 135 -8.30 -21.23 -25.24
C GLY A 135 -9.63 -20.76 -24.65
N VAL A 136 -9.85 -20.95 -23.35
CA VAL A 136 -11.13 -20.61 -22.69
C VAL A 136 -11.49 -19.13 -22.82
N PHE A 137 -10.54 -18.23 -22.61
CA PHE A 137 -10.79 -16.79 -22.69
C PHE A 137 -10.98 -16.30 -24.13
N SER A 138 -10.44 -17.03 -25.12
CA SER A 138 -10.60 -16.73 -26.54
C SER A 138 -11.77 -17.49 -27.17
N TYR A 139 -12.41 -18.40 -26.43
CA TYR A 139 -13.38 -19.37 -26.97
C TYR A 139 -14.59 -18.68 -27.61
N VAL A 140 -15.23 -17.76 -26.89
CA VAL A 140 -16.43 -17.05 -27.38
C VAL A 140 -16.16 -16.32 -28.70
N PRO A 141 -15.21 -15.38 -28.81
CA PRO A 141 -15.00 -14.68 -30.06
C PRO A 141 -14.52 -15.61 -31.18
N LEU A 142 -13.65 -16.58 -30.88
CA LEU A 142 -13.15 -17.53 -31.87
C LEU A 142 -14.27 -18.42 -32.42
N GLN A 143 -15.18 -18.90 -31.56
CA GLN A 143 -16.32 -19.74 -31.97
C GLN A 143 -17.27 -18.97 -32.88
N LEU A 144 -17.54 -17.70 -32.58
CA LEU A 144 -18.40 -16.85 -33.42
C LEU A 144 -17.74 -16.54 -34.77
N ILE A 145 -16.44 -16.23 -34.79
CA ILE A 145 -15.67 -16.06 -36.03
C ILE A 145 -15.75 -17.33 -36.88
N LEU A 146 -15.52 -18.51 -36.27
CA LEU A 146 -15.54 -19.79 -36.99
C LEU A 146 -16.92 -20.10 -37.55
N TYR A 147 -17.99 -19.82 -36.78
CA TYR A 147 -19.37 -20.00 -37.25
C TYR A 147 -19.70 -19.14 -38.48
N ASP A 148 -19.14 -17.93 -38.53
CA ASP A 148 -19.36 -16.98 -39.61
C ASP A 148 -18.59 -17.37 -40.90
N ILE A 149 -17.35 -17.86 -40.77
CA ILE A 149 -16.46 -18.14 -41.91
C ILE A 149 -16.45 -19.61 -42.37
N THR A 150 -17.00 -20.55 -41.60
CA THR A 150 -17.04 -21.98 -41.97
C THR A 150 -18.48 -22.44 -42.17
N THR A 151 -18.70 -23.37 -43.10
CA THR A 151 -19.94 -24.16 -43.11
C THR A 151 -19.98 -25.00 -41.85
N PRO A 152 -21.04 -24.95 -41.03
CA PRO A 152 -21.10 -25.70 -39.79
C PRO A 152 -20.91 -27.19 -40.09
N SER A 153 -19.82 -27.77 -39.57
CA SER A 153 -19.76 -29.22 -39.41
C SER A 153 -20.53 -29.56 -38.13
N PRO A 154 -21.28 -30.66 -38.10
CA PRO A 154 -22.00 -31.08 -36.90
C PRO A 154 -20.99 -31.63 -35.89
N THR A 155 -20.27 -30.76 -35.21
CA THR A 155 -19.62 -31.10 -33.94
C THR A 155 -20.56 -30.75 -32.80
N ASP A 156 -21.83 -31.15 -32.94
CA ASP A 156 -22.74 -31.12 -31.81
C ASP A 156 -22.25 -32.16 -30.81
N VAL A 157 -22.00 -31.67 -29.60
CA VAL A 157 -21.53 -32.53 -28.52
C VAL A 157 -22.74 -33.32 -28.03
N ALA A 158 -22.81 -34.59 -28.40
CA ALA A 158 -23.93 -35.46 -28.09
C ALA A 158 -24.27 -35.45 -26.58
N TRP A 159 -25.56 -35.53 -26.26
CA TRP A 159 -26.08 -35.42 -24.89
C TRP A 159 -25.44 -36.45 -23.94
N GLU A 160 -25.07 -37.65 -24.43
CA GLU A 160 -24.43 -38.70 -23.61
C GLU A 160 -23.13 -38.20 -23.01
N TYR A 161 -22.37 -37.42 -23.78
CA TYR A 161 -21.08 -36.89 -23.33
C TYR A 161 -21.26 -35.81 -22.26
N GLN A 162 -22.32 -34.98 -22.35
CA GLN A 162 -22.61 -33.96 -21.34
C GLN A 162 -23.08 -34.58 -20.02
N VAL A 163 -23.99 -35.57 -20.09
CA VAL A 163 -24.44 -36.32 -18.92
C VAL A 163 -23.29 -37.10 -18.30
N ALA A 164 -22.43 -37.74 -19.11
CA ALA A 164 -21.26 -38.48 -18.61
C ALA A 164 -20.26 -37.56 -17.88
N LYS A 165 -19.97 -36.37 -18.42
CA LYS A 165 -19.16 -35.36 -17.71
C LYS A 165 -19.78 -35.01 -16.38
N PHE A 166 -21.05 -34.62 -16.37
CA PHE A 166 -21.73 -34.20 -15.15
C PHE A 166 -21.73 -35.31 -14.10
N ALA A 167 -22.07 -36.54 -14.48
CA ALA A 167 -22.08 -37.70 -13.59
C ALA A 167 -20.68 -38.00 -13.01
N ALA A 168 -19.64 -38.01 -13.86
CA ALA A 168 -18.27 -38.25 -13.43
C ALA A 168 -17.81 -37.18 -12.41
N PHE A 169 -18.10 -35.91 -12.68
CA PHE A 169 -17.70 -34.83 -11.79
C PHE A 169 -18.56 -34.72 -10.53
N ALA A 170 -19.84 -35.06 -10.60
CA ALA A 170 -20.70 -35.19 -9.43
C ALA A 170 -20.18 -36.29 -8.49
N ALA A 171 -19.78 -37.45 -9.02
CA ALA A 171 -19.16 -38.53 -8.25
C ALA A 171 -17.86 -38.06 -7.57
N VAL A 172 -17.02 -37.31 -8.27
CA VAL A 172 -15.79 -36.75 -7.69
C VAL A 172 -16.09 -35.71 -6.61
N LEU A 173 -17.11 -34.86 -6.80
CA LEU A 173 -17.52 -33.87 -5.81
C LEU A 173 -18.06 -34.54 -4.55
N VAL A 174 -18.85 -35.61 -4.69
CA VAL A 174 -19.32 -36.47 -3.61
C VAL A 174 -18.14 -37.04 -2.82
N VAL A 175 -17.14 -37.62 -3.50
CA VAL A 175 -15.92 -38.13 -2.84
C VAL A 175 -15.18 -37.03 -2.06
N ASP A 176 -15.10 -35.81 -2.60
CA ASP A 176 -14.48 -34.67 -1.91
C ASP A 176 -15.32 -34.08 -0.75
N VAL A 177 -16.64 -34.29 -0.77
CA VAL A 177 -17.51 -33.95 0.38
C VAL A 177 -17.32 -34.96 1.51
N PHE A 178 -17.34 -36.26 1.20
CA PHE A 178 -17.28 -37.33 2.20
C PHE A 178 -15.87 -37.57 2.79
N ARG A 179 -14.81 -37.08 2.15
CA ARG A 179 -13.41 -37.09 2.63
C ARG A 179 -12.97 -38.43 3.27
N PRO A 180 -12.95 -39.54 2.51
CA PRO A 180 -12.48 -40.81 3.05
C PRO A 180 -11.01 -40.70 3.49
N ARG A 181 -10.73 -40.96 4.77
CA ARG A 181 -9.40 -40.78 5.40
C ARG A 181 -8.25 -41.45 4.64
N ARG A 182 -8.51 -42.59 3.98
CA ARG A 182 -7.52 -43.34 3.19
C ARG A 182 -7.09 -42.61 1.91
N MET A 183 -7.91 -41.70 1.38
CA MET A 183 -7.65 -41.00 0.13
C MET A 183 -7.23 -39.54 0.31
N GLU A 184 -7.13 -39.02 1.54
CA GLU A 184 -6.90 -37.58 1.77
C GLU A 184 -5.65 -37.06 1.03
N ARG A 185 -4.60 -37.89 0.89
CA ARG A 185 -3.38 -37.55 0.15
C ARG A 185 -3.64 -37.42 -1.36
N VAL A 186 -4.36 -38.38 -1.97
CA VAL A 186 -4.74 -38.34 -3.39
C VAL A 186 -5.75 -37.22 -3.66
N LEU A 187 -6.71 -37.05 -2.75
CA LEU A 187 -7.73 -36.02 -2.80
C LEU A 187 -7.09 -34.62 -2.82
N THR A 188 -6.11 -34.39 -1.95
CA THR A 188 -5.44 -33.09 -1.81
C THR A 188 -4.45 -32.80 -2.94
N HIS A 189 -3.70 -33.79 -3.42
CA HIS A 189 -2.61 -33.58 -4.40
C HIS A 189 -3.00 -33.80 -5.86
N VAL A 190 -4.08 -34.52 -6.15
CA VAL A 190 -4.48 -34.89 -7.52
C VAL A 190 -5.91 -34.48 -7.83
N ILE A 191 -6.89 -34.94 -7.05
CA ILE A 191 -8.31 -34.75 -7.37
C ILE A 191 -8.73 -33.28 -7.27
N ARG A 192 -8.47 -32.61 -6.15
CA ARG A 192 -8.85 -31.19 -5.96
C ARG A 192 -8.22 -30.26 -7.01
N PRO A 193 -6.91 -30.34 -7.33
CA PRO A 193 -6.33 -29.57 -8.44
C PRO A 193 -6.92 -29.90 -9.80
N LEU A 194 -7.17 -31.18 -10.09
CA LEU A 194 -7.79 -31.58 -11.36
C LEU A 194 -9.18 -30.95 -11.52
N VAL A 195 -10.02 -31.03 -10.49
CA VAL A 195 -11.42 -30.58 -10.52
C VAL A 195 -11.54 -29.05 -10.46
N TYR A 196 -10.87 -28.41 -9.50
CA TYR A 196 -11.06 -26.99 -9.21
C TYR A 196 -10.10 -26.06 -9.96
N ASP A 197 -8.99 -26.58 -10.52
CA ASP A 197 -8.09 -25.79 -11.38
C ASP A 197 -8.28 -26.11 -12.87
N THR A 198 -8.06 -27.36 -13.27
CA THR A 198 -7.90 -27.75 -14.69
C THR A 198 -9.25 -28.00 -15.36
N GLY A 199 -10.09 -28.85 -14.77
CA GLY A 199 -11.41 -29.24 -15.27
C GLY A 199 -12.52 -28.26 -14.91
N TYR A 200 -12.23 -27.19 -14.17
CA TYR A 200 -13.22 -26.25 -13.65
C TYR A 200 -14.19 -25.74 -14.72
N THR A 201 -13.64 -25.22 -15.83
CA THR A 201 -14.44 -24.66 -16.93
C THR A 201 -15.27 -25.75 -17.63
N THR A 202 -14.69 -26.94 -17.84
CA THR A 202 -15.38 -28.08 -18.47
C THR A 202 -16.58 -28.54 -17.65
N ILE A 203 -16.42 -28.61 -16.32
CA ILE A 203 -17.50 -28.95 -15.39
C ILE A 203 -18.59 -27.89 -15.43
N LEU A 204 -18.18 -26.62 -15.43
CA LEU A 204 -19.11 -25.51 -15.41
C LEU A 204 -19.99 -25.47 -16.67
N TYR A 205 -19.41 -25.72 -17.85
CA TYR A 205 -20.18 -25.87 -19.08
C TYR A 205 -21.18 -27.02 -19.00
N ALA A 206 -20.78 -28.20 -18.51
CA ALA A 206 -21.71 -29.33 -18.36
C ALA A 206 -22.88 -29.02 -17.41
N ILE A 207 -22.64 -28.30 -16.31
CA ILE A 207 -23.71 -27.86 -15.39
C ILE A 207 -24.64 -26.86 -16.09
N ILE A 208 -24.08 -25.88 -16.81
CA ILE A 208 -24.86 -24.85 -17.51
C ILE A 208 -25.68 -25.48 -18.65
N ASP A 209 -25.10 -26.40 -19.43
CA ASP A 209 -25.78 -27.09 -20.53
C ASP A 209 -27.00 -27.89 -20.04
N ILE A 210 -26.87 -28.60 -18.92
CA ILE A 210 -27.98 -29.32 -18.29
C ILE A 210 -29.06 -28.35 -17.79
N GLY A 211 -28.66 -27.25 -17.14
CA GLY A 211 -29.60 -26.26 -16.62
C GLY A 211 -30.35 -25.47 -17.70
N ALA A 212 -29.69 -25.21 -18.82
CA ALA A 212 -30.28 -24.51 -19.96
C ALA A 212 -30.96 -25.45 -20.97
N CYS A 213 -30.82 -26.77 -20.82
CA CYS A 213 -31.24 -27.78 -21.79
C CYS A 213 -30.70 -27.43 -23.20
N SER A 214 -29.39 -27.15 -23.27
CA SER A 214 -28.67 -26.75 -24.49
C SER A 214 -27.66 -27.81 -24.93
N SER A 215 -27.10 -27.66 -26.13
CA SER A 215 -26.08 -28.58 -26.68
C SER A 215 -26.60 -30.03 -26.79
N ASP A 216 -27.67 -30.22 -27.57
CA ASP A 216 -28.33 -31.52 -27.85
C ASP A 216 -28.95 -32.23 -26.63
N MET A 217 -28.95 -31.60 -25.45
CA MET A 217 -29.58 -32.14 -24.25
C MET A 217 -31.08 -32.40 -24.39
N ASP A 218 -31.77 -31.70 -25.29
CA ASP A 218 -33.18 -31.90 -25.60
C ASP A 218 -33.46 -33.15 -26.44
N SER A 219 -32.43 -33.80 -26.99
CA SER A 219 -32.52 -35.14 -27.61
C SER A 219 -32.63 -36.28 -26.58
N LEU A 220 -32.38 -35.99 -25.30
CA LEU A 220 -32.62 -36.95 -24.21
C LEU A 220 -34.12 -37.13 -23.99
N THR A 221 -34.63 -38.31 -24.39
CA THR A 221 -36.02 -38.72 -24.18
C THR A 221 -36.15 -39.60 -22.94
N PHE A 222 -37.11 -39.28 -22.08
CA PHE A 222 -37.44 -40.05 -20.89
C PHE A 222 -38.46 -41.17 -21.19
N PRO A 223 -38.69 -42.14 -20.28
CA PRO A 223 -39.60 -43.27 -20.52
C PRO A 223 -41.04 -42.89 -20.88
N ASP A 224 -41.47 -41.68 -20.52
CA ASP A 224 -42.77 -41.08 -20.83
C ASP A 224 -42.77 -40.28 -22.15
N GLY A 225 -41.66 -40.29 -22.89
CA GLY A 225 -41.51 -39.59 -24.17
C GLY A 225 -41.21 -38.09 -24.08
N SER A 226 -41.24 -37.50 -22.88
CA SER A 226 -40.89 -36.09 -22.69
C SER A 226 -39.37 -35.86 -22.66
N THR A 227 -38.94 -34.61 -22.88
CA THR A 227 -37.54 -34.18 -22.92
C THR A 227 -37.23 -33.19 -21.77
N CYS A 228 -35.95 -32.79 -21.60
CA CYS A 228 -35.62 -31.73 -20.63
C CYS A 228 -36.26 -30.38 -20.97
N ALA A 229 -36.71 -30.21 -22.22
CA ALA A 229 -37.30 -28.96 -22.69
C ALA A 229 -38.82 -28.87 -22.48
N HIS A 230 -39.44 -29.90 -21.89
CA HIS A 230 -40.85 -29.86 -21.49
C HIS A 230 -41.08 -28.86 -20.33
N PRO A 231 -42.13 -28.01 -20.36
CA PRO A 231 -42.34 -26.95 -19.35
C PRO A 231 -42.40 -27.42 -17.89
N GLU A 232 -42.99 -28.59 -17.66
CA GLU A 232 -43.11 -29.17 -16.31
C GLU A 232 -41.78 -29.73 -15.79
N ARG A 233 -40.86 -30.10 -16.69
CA ARG A 233 -39.57 -30.72 -16.32
C ARG A 233 -38.41 -29.76 -16.31
N TYR A 234 -38.46 -28.73 -17.16
CA TYR A 234 -37.40 -27.74 -17.31
C TYR A 234 -36.93 -27.18 -15.96
N TRP A 235 -37.86 -26.80 -15.07
CA TRP A 235 -37.50 -26.25 -13.76
C TRP A 235 -36.79 -27.25 -12.84
N HIS A 236 -37.02 -28.56 -12.98
CA HIS A 236 -36.26 -29.56 -12.24
C HIS A 236 -34.78 -29.55 -12.66
N PHE A 237 -34.51 -29.48 -13.97
CA PHE A 237 -33.15 -29.40 -14.50
C PHE A 237 -32.46 -28.09 -14.09
N VAL A 238 -33.17 -26.96 -14.18
CA VAL A 238 -32.66 -25.64 -13.74
C VAL A 238 -32.30 -25.67 -12.25
N VAL A 239 -33.16 -26.22 -11.38
CA VAL A 239 -32.90 -26.29 -9.93
C VAL A 239 -31.70 -27.18 -9.61
N VAL A 240 -31.64 -28.38 -10.21
CA VAL A 240 -30.50 -29.29 -10.01
C VAL A 240 -29.19 -28.64 -10.47
N ALA A 241 -29.18 -28.07 -11.68
CA ALA A 241 -28.00 -27.37 -12.21
C ALA A 241 -27.61 -26.18 -11.34
N SER A 242 -28.56 -25.38 -10.88
CA SER A 242 -28.31 -24.20 -10.04
C SER A 242 -27.73 -24.57 -8.67
N MET A 243 -28.23 -25.64 -8.05
CA MET A 243 -27.68 -26.16 -6.79
C MET A 243 -26.27 -26.70 -6.97
N SER A 244 -26.03 -27.49 -8.02
CA SER A 244 -24.69 -27.98 -8.37
C SER A 244 -23.73 -26.84 -8.68
N PHE A 245 -24.18 -25.82 -9.43
CA PHE A 245 -23.42 -24.61 -9.75
C PHE A 245 -23.01 -23.86 -8.48
N ALA A 246 -23.96 -23.59 -7.57
CA ALA A 246 -23.71 -22.84 -6.34
C ALA A 246 -22.69 -23.56 -5.44
N VAL A 247 -22.88 -24.87 -5.23
CA VAL A 247 -21.96 -25.70 -4.43
C VAL A 247 -20.58 -25.75 -5.09
N PHE A 248 -20.52 -26.01 -6.39
CA PHE A 248 -19.25 -26.15 -7.10
C PHE A 248 -18.45 -24.84 -7.14
N PHE A 249 -19.12 -23.71 -7.44
CA PHE A 249 -18.51 -22.39 -7.44
C PHE A 249 -18.00 -22.02 -6.04
N TRP A 250 -18.82 -22.16 -5.00
CA TRP A 250 -18.43 -21.84 -3.63
C TRP A 250 -17.26 -22.70 -3.14
N ARG A 251 -17.30 -24.02 -3.39
CA ARG A 251 -16.18 -24.92 -3.02
C ARG A 251 -14.91 -24.62 -3.79
N THR A 252 -15.00 -24.21 -5.06
CA THR A 252 -13.85 -23.76 -5.83
C THR A 252 -13.22 -22.52 -5.18
N LEU A 253 -14.04 -21.53 -4.81
CA LEU A 253 -13.56 -20.31 -4.14
C LEU A 253 -12.89 -20.61 -2.79
N LEU A 254 -13.50 -21.49 -1.99
CA LEU A 254 -12.88 -21.97 -0.76
C LEU A 254 -11.57 -22.71 -1.03
N TYR A 255 -11.53 -23.60 -2.03
CA TYR A 255 -10.30 -24.30 -2.42
C TYR A 255 -9.19 -23.31 -2.81
N LYS A 256 -9.49 -22.31 -3.64
CA LYS A 256 -8.52 -21.29 -4.06
C LYS A 256 -8.01 -20.45 -2.89
N MET A 257 -8.90 -20.10 -1.96
CA MET A 257 -8.54 -19.40 -0.73
C MET A 257 -7.59 -20.24 0.15
N HIS A 258 -7.93 -21.51 0.42
CA HIS A 258 -7.07 -22.41 1.22
C HIS A 258 -5.78 -22.81 0.50
N PHE A 259 -5.78 -22.87 -0.83
CA PHE A 259 -4.58 -23.08 -1.63
C PHE A 259 -3.59 -21.93 -1.45
N SER A 260 -4.10 -20.69 -1.27
CA SER A 260 -3.28 -19.52 -0.96
C SER A 260 -2.62 -19.57 0.43
N ASP A 261 -3.16 -20.37 1.36
CA ASP A 261 -2.58 -20.57 2.69
C ASP A 261 -1.50 -21.67 2.72
N GLN A 262 -1.44 -22.51 1.68
CA GLN A 262 -0.46 -23.57 1.58
C GLN A 262 0.85 -23.04 0.95
N VAL A 263 1.96 -23.66 1.36
CA VAL A 263 3.36 -23.41 0.95
C VAL A 263 3.59 -23.09 -0.54
N PHE A 264 2.70 -23.53 -1.43
CA PHE A 264 2.77 -23.21 -2.85
C PHE A 264 2.53 -21.73 -3.15
N ALA A 265 1.69 -21.05 -2.36
CA ALA A 265 1.57 -19.59 -2.37
C ALA A 265 2.86 -18.89 -1.90
N VAL A 266 3.70 -19.59 -1.12
CA VAL A 266 4.98 -19.07 -0.64
C VAL A 266 6.08 -19.15 -1.72
N ARG A 267 5.94 -20.07 -2.69
CA ARG A 267 6.80 -20.14 -3.91
C ARG A 267 6.30 -19.27 -5.07
N PHE A 268 5.00 -19.00 -5.12
CA PHE A 268 4.33 -18.29 -6.22
C PHE A 268 3.22 -17.43 -5.63
N ARG A 269 3.57 -16.26 -5.10
CA ARG A 269 2.56 -15.36 -4.55
C ARG A 269 1.92 -14.62 -5.73
N PHE A 270 0.93 -15.24 -6.35
CA PHE A 270 -0.16 -14.48 -6.93
C PHE A 270 -1.06 -14.03 -5.78
N GLN A 271 -1.51 -12.79 -5.87
CA GLN A 271 -2.46 -12.22 -4.94
C GLN A 271 -3.72 -13.11 -4.85
N THR A 272 -4.20 -13.43 -3.65
CA THR A 272 -5.34 -14.33 -3.46
C THR A 272 -6.60 -13.78 -4.13
N SER A 273 -6.79 -12.46 -4.07
CA SER A 273 -7.82 -11.76 -4.82
C SER A 273 -7.70 -11.96 -6.34
N TYR A 274 -6.49 -12.03 -6.88
CA TYR A 274 -6.25 -12.25 -8.30
C TYR A 274 -6.63 -13.67 -8.75
N TYR A 275 -6.33 -14.70 -7.94
CA TYR A 275 -6.80 -16.06 -8.24
C TYR A 275 -8.32 -16.18 -8.23
N THR A 276 -8.97 -15.47 -7.31
CA THR A 276 -10.44 -15.45 -7.21
C THR A 276 -11.08 -14.68 -8.35
N LEU A 277 -10.49 -13.54 -8.74
CA LEU A 277 -10.89 -12.79 -9.93
C LEU A 277 -10.81 -13.64 -11.20
N MET A 278 -9.79 -14.50 -11.33
CA MET A 278 -9.71 -15.43 -12.46
C MET A 278 -10.84 -16.45 -12.46
N THR A 279 -11.24 -16.97 -11.30
CA THR A 279 -12.41 -17.86 -11.18
C THR A 279 -13.70 -17.12 -11.56
N TYR A 280 -13.88 -15.87 -11.12
CA TYR A 280 -15.01 -15.03 -11.53
C TYR A 280 -15.05 -14.82 -13.04
N CYS A 281 -13.91 -14.50 -13.64
CA CYS A 281 -13.80 -14.32 -15.09
C CYS A 281 -14.15 -15.59 -15.86
N ARG A 282 -13.61 -16.76 -15.47
CA ARG A 282 -13.95 -18.05 -16.08
C ARG A 282 -15.45 -18.35 -15.98
N THR A 283 -16.07 -18.06 -14.84
CA THR A 283 -17.51 -18.26 -14.62
C THR A 283 -18.34 -17.35 -15.51
N ALA A 284 -17.98 -16.06 -15.55
CA ALA A 284 -18.64 -15.07 -16.38
C ALA A 284 -18.52 -15.42 -17.87
N CYS A 285 -17.37 -15.93 -18.34
CA CYS A 285 -17.21 -16.37 -19.73
C CYS A 285 -18.16 -17.52 -20.10
N CYS A 286 -18.34 -18.51 -19.21
CA CYS A 286 -19.24 -19.64 -19.47
C CYS A 286 -20.71 -19.19 -19.49
N LEU A 287 -21.11 -18.34 -18.55
CA LEU A 287 -22.45 -17.75 -18.53
C LEU A 287 -22.68 -16.83 -19.73
N PHE A 288 -21.65 -16.10 -20.16
CA PHE A 288 -21.72 -15.21 -21.31
C PHE A 288 -21.91 -15.98 -22.62
N PHE A 289 -21.27 -17.14 -22.76
CA PHE A 289 -21.45 -18.01 -23.92
C PHE A 289 -22.90 -18.49 -24.08
N ILE A 290 -23.51 -19.06 -23.04
CA ILE A 290 -24.93 -19.49 -23.10
C ILE A 290 -25.87 -18.30 -23.31
N THR A 291 -25.52 -17.13 -22.76
CA THR A 291 -26.26 -15.88 -22.98
C THR A 291 -26.26 -15.51 -24.47
N ILE A 292 -25.10 -15.53 -25.13
CA ILE A 292 -24.98 -15.26 -26.57
C ILE A 292 -25.77 -16.27 -27.40
N GLN A 293 -25.66 -17.58 -27.10
CA GLN A 293 -26.42 -18.61 -27.80
C GLN A 293 -27.93 -18.34 -27.79
N LYS A 294 -28.47 -17.88 -26.65
CA LYS A 294 -29.88 -17.49 -26.55
C LYS A 294 -30.18 -16.16 -27.24
N PHE A 295 -29.33 -15.15 -27.11
CA PHE A 295 -29.57 -13.83 -27.73
C PHE A 295 -29.60 -13.83 -29.26
N ILE A 296 -28.81 -14.69 -29.91
CA ILE A 296 -28.83 -14.89 -31.37
C ILE A 296 -30.24 -15.31 -31.85
N LEU A 297 -31.02 -16.00 -31.01
CA LEU A 297 -32.40 -16.37 -31.36
C LEU A 297 -33.36 -15.18 -31.36
N TYR A 298 -33.02 -14.02 -30.79
CA TYR A 298 -33.91 -12.87 -30.60
C TYR A 298 -33.49 -11.62 -31.38
N VAL A 299 -32.19 -11.42 -31.57
CA VAL A 299 -31.57 -10.22 -32.15
C VAL A 299 -30.71 -10.62 -33.34
N ASP A 300 -30.59 -9.73 -34.33
CA ASP A 300 -29.72 -9.91 -35.49
C ASP A 300 -28.29 -10.31 -35.09
N ASP A 301 -27.80 -11.40 -35.67
CA ASP A 301 -26.54 -12.07 -35.33
C ASP A 301 -25.37 -11.08 -35.31
N ASN A 302 -25.30 -10.20 -36.31
CA ASN A 302 -24.25 -9.21 -36.44
C ASN A 302 -24.22 -8.21 -35.27
N LEU A 303 -25.40 -7.80 -34.78
CA LEU A 303 -25.49 -6.90 -33.62
C LEU A 303 -25.07 -7.62 -32.34
N VAL A 304 -25.45 -8.91 -32.20
CA VAL A 304 -25.02 -9.74 -31.07
C VAL A 304 -23.50 -9.93 -31.09
N TYR A 305 -22.90 -10.12 -32.27
CA TYR A 305 -21.44 -10.29 -32.41
C TYR A 305 -20.68 -9.01 -32.05
N VAL A 306 -21.16 -7.83 -32.48
CA VAL A 306 -20.59 -6.54 -32.07
C VAL A 306 -20.67 -6.35 -30.55
N ALA A 307 -21.82 -6.62 -29.95
CA ALA A 307 -21.99 -6.54 -28.50
C ALA A 307 -21.07 -7.52 -27.77
N ALA A 308 -20.97 -8.76 -28.27
CA ALA A 308 -20.10 -9.79 -27.74
C ALA A 308 -18.62 -9.39 -27.78
N ALA A 309 -18.17 -8.87 -28.92
CA ALA A 309 -16.84 -8.33 -29.13
C ALA A 309 -16.52 -7.20 -28.14
N LEU A 310 -17.42 -6.22 -27.98
CA LEU A 310 -17.20 -5.08 -27.08
C LEU A 310 -17.12 -5.48 -25.62
N VAL A 311 -18.05 -6.30 -25.13
CA VAL A 311 -18.08 -6.76 -23.73
C VAL A 311 -16.85 -7.60 -23.41
N ASN A 312 -16.51 -8.55 -24.29
CA ASN A 312 -15.36 -9.42 -24.11
C ASN A 312 -14.03 -8.64 -24.17
N PHE A 313 -13.89 -7.72 -25.13
CA PHE A 313 -12.74 -6.82 -25.22
C PHE A 313 -12.58 -5.98 -23.95
N ALA A 314 -13.66 -5.35 -23.47
CA ALA A 314 -13.60 -4.50 -22.28
C ALA A 314 -13.14 -5.29 -21.04
N MET A 315 -13.70 -6.49 -20.82
CA MET A 315 -13.33 -7.35 -19.71
C MET A 315 -11.84 -7.73 -19.75
N PHE A 316 -11.36 -8.26 -20.87
CA PHE A 316 -9.98 -8.74 -20.99
C PHE A 316 -8.96 -7.62 -21.13
N TYR A 317 -9.33 -6.46 -21.68
CA TYR A 317 -8.48 -5.28 -21.69
C TYR A 317 -8.22 -4.76 -20.27
N LEU A 318 -9.25 -4.72 -19.42
CA LEU A 318 -9.09 -4.34 -18.01
C LEU A 318 -8.18 -5.31 -17.26
N LEU A 319 -8.35 -6.61 -17.49
CA LEU A 319 -7.48 -7.65 -16.91
C LEU A 319 -6.04 -7.56 -17.43
N LEU A 320 -5.85 -7.31 -18.73
CA LEU A 320 -4.53 -7.12 -19.34
C LEU A 320 -3.84 -5.89 -18.76
N ARG A 321 -4.55 -4.77 -18.62
CA ARG A 321 -4.05 -3.55 -18.00
C ARG A 321 -3.68 -3.77 -16.54
N TYR A 322 -4.53 -4.47 -15.78
CA TYR A 322 -4.26 -4.82 -14.39
C TYR A 322 -3.00 -5.68 -14.28
N ASN A 323 -2.91 -6.76 -15.06
CA ASN A 323 -1.76 -7.66 -15.07
C ASN A 323 -0.46 -6.92 -15.46
N TYR A 324 -0.50 -6.08 -16.50
CA TYR A 324 0.66 -5.31 -16.93
C TYR A 324 1.14 -4.31 -15.86
N LYS A 325 0.20 -3.62 -15.20
CA LYS A 325 0.51 -2.61 -14.17
C LYS A 325 1.01 -3.26 -12.88
N HIS A 326 0.28 -4.24 -12.36
CA HIS A 326 0.52 -4.82 -11.04
C HIS A 326 1.48 -5.99 -11.02
N GLN A 327 1.74 -6.64 -12.17
CA GLN A 327 2.62 -7.80 -12.30
C GLN A 327 2.41 -8.77 -11.14
N PRO A 328 1.24 -9.42 -11.01
CA PRO A 328 0.86 -10.19 -9.82
C PRO A 328 1.67 -11.50 -9.65
N CYS A 329 2.94 -11.53 -10.03
CA CYS A 329 3.88 -12.62 -9.87
C CYS A 329 4.99 -12.26 -8.89
N LEU A 330 4.98 -12.84 -7.69
CA LEU A 330 6.16 -12.83 -6.83
C LEU A 330 7.02 -14.08 -7.06
N GLY A 331 8.32 -13.89 -7.23
CA GLY A 331 9.30 -14.98 -7.35
C GLY A 331 9.44 -15.53 -8.77
N VAL A 332 9.36 -16.86 -8.89
CA VAL A 332 9.53 -17.64 -10.14
C VAL A 332 8.29 -17.61 -11.04
N GLY A 333 7.33 -16.72 -10.76
CA GLY A 333 6.02 -16.63 -11.42
C GLY A 333 6.05 -15.97 -12.80
N LYS A 334 7.21 -15.56 -13.31
CA LYS A 334 7.35 -14.84 -14.59
C LYS A 334 6.69 -15.57 -15.75
N LEU A 335 6.96 -16.87 -15.91
CA LEU A 335 6.38 -17.69 -16.98
C LEU A 335 4.84 -17.68 -16.92
N LEU A 336 4.30 -17.92 -15.74
CA LEU A 336 2.85 -17.97 -15.52
C LEU A 336 2.19 -16.59 -15.73
N ASN A 337 2.88 -15.52 -15.35
CA ASN A 337 2.39 -14.16 -15.57
C ASN A 337 2.31 -13.83 -17.06
N THR A 338 3.37 -14.17 -17.80
CA THR A 338 3.43 -13.94 -19.25
C THR A 338 2.39 -14.78 -20.00
N LEU A 339 2.18 -16.05 -19.60
CA LEU A 339 1.11 -16.88 -20.18
C LEU A 339 -0.28 -16.26 -19.96
N ARG A 340 -0.55 -15.66 -18.80
CA ARG A 340 -1.81 -14.95 -18.54
C ARG A 340 -1.96 -13.66 -19.34
N SER A 341 -0.90 -12.86 -19.43
CA SER A 341 -0.91 -11.65 -20.26
C SER A 341 -1.19 -12.00 -21.72
N VAL A 342 -0.62 -13.10 -22.20
CA VAL A 342 -0.93 -13.68 -23.52
C VAL A 342 -2.39 -14.06 -23.63
N ALA A 343 -2.95 -14.81 -22.67
CA ALA A 343 -4.34 -15.25 -22.72
C ALA A 343 -5.31 -14.06 -22.85
N PHE A 344 -5.09 -13.00 -22.06
CA PHE A 344 -5.92 -11.78 -22.13
C PHE A 344 -5.74 -11.03 -23.44
N ALA A 345 -4.50 -10.90 -23.93
CA ALA A 345 -4.22 -10.20 -25.17
C ALA A 345 -4.80 -10.93 -26.38
N MET A 346 -4.70 -12.27 -26.44
CA MET A 346 -5.31 -13.09 -27.49
C MET A 346 -6.83 -12.93 -27.50
N SER A 347 -7.47 -12.94 -26.33
CA SER A 347 -8.90 -12.68 -26.24
C SER A 347 -9.27 -11.28 -26.75
N CYS A 348 -8.47 -10.25 -26.44
CA CYS A 348 -8.66 -8.91 -27.00
C CYS A 348 -8.49 -8.90 -28.53
N TYR A 349 -7.49 -9.59 -29.06
CA TYR A 349 -7.21 -9.69 -30.49
C TYR A 349 -8.41 -10.29 -31.25
N PHE A 350 -8.91 -11.44 -30.81
CA PHE A 350 -10.07 -12.07 -31.44
C PHE A 350 -11.35 -11.27 -31.26
N SER A 351 -11.50 -10.54 -30.15
CA SER A 351 -12.67 -9.66 -29.96
C SER A 351 -12.65 -8.47 -30.93
N VAL A 352 -11.49 -7.84 -31.15
CA VAL A 352 -11.35 -6.76 -32.14
C VAL A 352 -11.62 -7.28 -33.54
N TYR A 353 -11.10 -8.47 -33.86
CA TYR A 353 -11.34 -9.08 -35.15
C TYR A 353 -12.82 -9.42 -35.38
N LEU A 354 -13.49 -10.05 -34.40
CA LEU A 354 -14.93 -10.30 -34.45
C LEU A 354 -15.71 -9.01 -34.67
N GLY A 355 -15.43 -7.95 -33.91
CA GLY A 355 -16.12 -6.67 -34.06
C GLY A 355 -15.89 -6.03 -35.44
N ALA A 356 -14.67 -6.11 -35.97
CA ALA A 356 -14.36 -5.60 -37.31
C ALA A 356 -15.10 -6.39 -38.40
N LEU A 357 -15.14 -7.71 -38.28
CA LEU A 357 -15.88 -8.61 -39.18
C LEU A 357 -17.37 -8.26 -39.17
N SER A 358 -17.99 -8.17 -37.99
CA SER A 358 -19.41 -7.85 -37.87
C SER A 358 -19.78 -6.46 -38.39
N VAL A 359 -18.93 -5.44 -38.15
CA VAL A 359 -19.14 -4.10 -38.71
C VAL A 359 -19.05 -4.12 -40.24
N TYR A 360 -18.12 -4.90 -40.80
CA TYR A 360 -18.00 -5.09 -42.23
C TYR A 360 -19.26 -5.73 -42.83
N HIS A 361 -19.84 -6.74 -42.18
CA HIS A 361 -21.10 -7.36 -42.59
C HIS A 361 -22.27 -6.40 -42.57
N ILE A 362 -22.42 -5.62 -41.50
CA ILE A 362 -23.48 -4.61 -41.38
C ILE A 362 -23.34 -3.58 -42.51
N ALA A 363 -22.12 -3.15 -42.85
CA ALA A 363 -21.88 -2.18 -43.89
C ALA A 363 -22.17 -2.70 -45.30
N ARG A 364 -21.93 -3.99 -45.55
CA ARG A 364 -22.10 -4.62 -46.87
C ARG A 364 -23.53 -5.13 -47.13
N GLY A 365 -24.26 -5.49 -46.08
CA GLY A 365 -25.65 -5.96 -46.19
C GLY A 365 -25.82 -7.34 -46.85
N THR A 366 -24.73 -8.06 -47.14
CA THR A 366 -24.72 -9.42 -47.70
C THR A 366 -23.83 -10.34 -46.87
N PRO A 367 -24.20 -11.62 -46.63
CA PRO A 367 -23.36 -12.58 -45.93
C PRO A 367 -22.05 -12.87 -46.69
N ILE A 368 -20.98 -13.25 -45.97
CA ILE A 368 -19.71 -13.68 -46.58
C ILE A 368 -19.98 -14.91 -47.46
N ASP A 369 -19.31 -14.95 -48.60
CA ASP A 369 -19.21 -16.17 -49.39
C ASP A 369 -18.38 -17.19 -48.59
N LYS A 370 -19.06 -18.21 -48.05
CA LYS A 370 -18.48 -19.25 -47.18
C LYS A 370 -17.49 -20.16 -47.91
N ASP A 371 -17.31 -19.96 -49.21
CA ASP A 371 -16.27 -20.62 -49.98
C ASP A 371 -14.88 -20.21 -49.47
N LEU A 372 -14.10 -21.21 -49.09
CA LEU A 372 -12.75 -21.06 -48.55
C LEU A 372 -11.79 -20.35 -49.54
N ALA A 373 -12.10 -20.39 -50.84
CA ALA A 373 -11.34 -19.76 -51.91
C ALA A 373 -11.72 -18.29 -52.15
N SER A 374 -12.74 -17.76 -51.47
CA SER A 374 -13.12 -16.36 -51.55
C SER A 374 -12.03 -15.46 -50.97
N ALA A 375 -11.87 -14.25 -51.49
CA ALA A 375 -10.89 -13.29 -50.99
C ALA A 375 -11.10 -12.96 -49.49
N GLU A 376 -12.36 -12.99 -49.04
CA GLU A 376 -12.77 -12.79 -47.64
C GLU A 376 -12.37 -13.96 -46.74
N GLY A 377 -12.51 -15.19 -47.21
CA GLY A 377 -12.02 -16.39 -46.53
C GLY A 377 -10.50 -16.35 -46.36
N VAL A 378 -9.76 -16.02 -47.42
CA VAL A 378 -8.29 -15.91 -47.39
C VAL A 378 -7.83 -14.86 -46.37
N VAL A 379 -8.42 -13.66 -46.38
CA VAL A 379 -8.10 -12.60 -45.41
C VAL A 379 -8.37 -13.06 -43.98
N SER A 380 -9.49 -13.74 -43.74
CA SER A 380 -9.86 -14.25 -42.42
C SER A 380 -8.83 -15.25 -41.88
N TRP A 381 -8.39 -16.21 -42.71
CA TRP A 381 -7.35 -17.16 -42.34
C TRP A 381 -5.98 -16.49 -42.12
N CYS A 382 -5.64 -15.48 -42.92
CA CYS A 382 -4.43 -14.68 -42.68
C CYS A 382 -4.47 -13.98 -41.31
N VAL A 383 -5.60 -13.38 -40.93
CA VAL A 383 -5.76 -12.74 -39.60
C VAL A 383 -5.66 -13.76 -38.47
N LEU A 384 -6.23 -14.96 -38.63
CA LEU A 384 -6.06 -16.05 -37.68
C LEU A 384 -4.61 -16.51 -37.58
N ALA A 385 -3.87 -16.62 -38.69
CA ALA A 385 -2.44 -16.96 -38.69
C ALA A 385 -1.57 -15.86 -38.05
N MET A 386 -1.91 -14.59 -38.25
CA MET A 386 -1.20 -13.45 -37.65
C MET A 386 -1.30 -13.42 -36.11
N SER A 387 -2.25 -14.16 -35.53
CA SER A 387 -2.37 -14.32 -34.08
C SER A 387 -1.11 -14.93 -33.44
N PHE A 388 -0.35 -15.78 -34.15
CA PHE A 388 0.93 -16.32 -33.67
C PHE A 388 2.04 -15.27 -33.61
N VAL A 389 2.07 -14.32 -34.55
CA VAL A 389 3.01 -13.20 -34.53
C VAL A 389 2.66 -12.26 -33.37
N PHE A 390 1.38 -11.95 -33.20
CA PHE A 390 0.88 -11.12 -32.10
C PHE A 390 1.22 -11.72 -30.73
N LEU A 391 1.04 -13.03 -30.57
CA LEU A 391 1.45 -13.80 -29.39
C LEU A 391 2.92 -13.57 -29.03
N GLY A 392 3.82 -13.68 -30.02
CA GLY A 392 5.26 -13.46 -29.82
C GLY A 392 5.61 -12.03 -29.39
N VAL A 393 4.91 -11.03 -29.94
CA VAL A 393 5.09 -9.61 -29.57
C VAL A 393 4.63 -9.36 -28.13
N VAL A 394 3.43 -9.80 -27.78
CA VAL A 394 2.88 -9.66 -26.42
C VAL A 394 3.77 -10.35 -25.39
N TRP A 395 4.25 -11.56 -25.71
CA TRP A 395 5.18 -12.29 -24.86
C TRP A 395 6.42 -11.43 -24.56
N ARG A 396 7.05 -10.87 -25.59
CA ARG A 396 8.27 -10.06 -25.45
C ARG A 396 8.06 -8.81 -24.60
N ILE A 397 6.92 -8.12 -24.80
CA ILE A 397 6.59 -6.90 -24.06
C ILE A 397 6.40 -7.21 -22.57
N ASN A 398 5.62 -8.25 -22.25
CA ASN A 398 5.38 -8.61 -20.86
C ASN A 398 6.62 -9.23 -20.19
N ASP A 399 7.40 -10.04 -20.91
CA ASP A 399 8.63 -10.65 -20.40
C ASP A 399 9.64 -9.60 -19.93
N ARG A 400 9.83 -8.54 -20.72
CA ARG A 400 10.67 -7.39 -20.36
C ARG A 400 10.17 -6.64 -19.14
N ARG A 401 8.85 -6.55 -18.95
CA ARG A 401 8.27 -5.90 -17.77
C ARG A 401 8.39 -6.78 -16.53
N ALA A 402 8.08 -8.07 -16.66
CA ALA A 402 8.10 -9.03 -15.58
C ALA A 402 9.52 -9.28 -15.04
N SER A 403 10.55 -9.19 -15.89
CA SER A 403 11.96 -9.37 -15.47
C SER A 403 12.45 -8.33 -14.45
N LEU A 404 11.79 -7.17 -14.34
CA LEU A 404 12.09 -6.15 -13.34
C LEU A 404 11.70 -6.60 -11.91
N PHE A 405 10.73 -7.50 -11.80
CA PHE A 405 10.15 -7.97 -10.53
C PHE A 405 10.46 -9.44 -10.23
N GLU A 406 11.06 -10.15 -11.18
CA GLU A 406 11.42 -11.56 -11.07
C GLU A 406 12.49 -11.79 -10.00
N ILE A 407 12.30 -12.84 -9.20
CA ILE A 407 13.35 -13.40 -8.34
C ILE A 407 13.58 -14.85 -8.76
N PRO A 408 14.69 -15.14 -9.45
CA PRO A 408 14.96 -16.47 -9.95
C PRO A 408 15.30 -17.46 -8.82
N ASN A 409 14.95 -18.73 -9.03
CA ASN A 409 15.24 -19.82 -8.08
C ASN A 409 16.70 -20.28 -8.21
N MET A 410 17.62 -19.50 -7.65
CA MET A 410 19.07 -19.77 -7.64
C MET A 410 19.63 -19.86 -6.22
N SER A 411 20.89 -20.30 -6.08
CA SER A 411 21.60 -20.30 -4.79
C SER A 411 21.86 -18.86 -4.32
N LEU A 412 22.09 -18.67 -3.01
CA LEU A 412 22.42 -17.35 -2.45
C LEU A 412 23.64 -16.73 -3.13
N GLU A 413 24.68 -17.53 -3.39
CA GLU A 413 25.91 -17.06 -4.04
C GLU A 413 25.61 -16.45 -5.42
N LYS A 414 24.85 -17.15 -6.26
CA LYS A 414 24.48 -16.66 -7.59
C LYS A 414 23.53 -15.46 -7.53
N ALA A 415 22.65 -15.42 -6.52
CA ALA A 415 21.72 -14.32 -6.33
C ALA A 415 22.44 -13.02 -5.92
N LEU A 416 23.52 -13.14 -5.14
CA LEU A 416 24.36 -12.01 -4.74
C LEU A 416 25.24 -11.47 -5.89
N ASP A 417 25.53 -12.27 -6.92
CA ASP A 417 26.25 -11.82 -8.12
C ASP A 417 25.31 -11.27 -9.21
N HIS A 418 23.99 -11.33 -9.02
CA HIS A 418 23.02 -11.08 -10.08
C HIS A 418 22.97 -9.61 -10.53
N PRO A 419 22.86 -9.30 -11.83
CA PRO A 419 22.85 -7.90 -12.31
C PRO A 419 21.69 -7.06 -11.74
N ASN A 420 20.53 -7.67 -11.48
CA ASN A 420 19.38 -6.99 -10.87
C ASN A 420 19.59 -6.76 -9.36
N HIS A 421 19.62 -5.49 -8.94
CA HIS A 421 19.76 -5.08 -7.54
C HIS A 421 18.66 -5.59 -6.61
N ARG A 422 17.43 -5.78 -7.11
CA ARG A 422 16.34 -6.35 -6.31
C ARG A 422 16.64 -7.77 -5.89
N VAL A 423 17.20 -8.57 -6.79
CA VAL A 423 17.59 -9.97 -6.52
C VAL A 423 18.69 -10.02 -5.46
N LYS A 424 19.69 -9.12 -5.57
CA LYS A 424 20.74 -8.94 -4.56
C LYS A 424 20.18 -8.56 -3.19
N ALA A 425 19.25 -7.60 -3.14
CA ALA A 425 18.59 -7.16 -1.91
C ALA A 425 17.81 -8.30 -1.24
N VAL A 426 17.00 -9.03 -2.03
CA VAL A 426 16.24 -10.19 -1.56
C VAL A 426 17.17 -11.29 -1.04
N ALA A 427 18.30 -11.53 -1.71
CA ALA A 427 19.30 -12.49 -1.27
C ALA A 427 19.95 -12.07 0.07
N ALA A 428 20.31 -10.80 0.22
CA ALA A 428 20.84 -10.25 1.47
C ALA A 428 19.85 -10.39 2.63
N VAL A 429 18.57 -10.06 2.44
CA VAL A 429 17.55 -10.25 3.48
C VAL A 429 17.31 -11.74 3.77
N SER A 430 17.25 -12.59 2.74
CA SER A 430 17.08 -14.04 2.91
C SER A 430 18.18 -14.63 3.78
N LEU A 431 19.42 -14.14 3.63
CA LEU A 431 20.55 -14.56 4.43
C LEU A 431 20.37 -14.27 5.93
N THR A 432 19.68 -13.19 6.30
CA THR A 432 19.36 -12.87 7.71
C THR A 432 18.25 -13.74 8.30
N LEU A 433 17.45 -14.39 7.45
CA LEU A 433 16.29 -15.19 7.83
C LEU A 433 16.57 -16.69 7.83
N GLU A 434 17.55 -17.17 7.04
CA GLU A 434 17.93 -18.59 6.99
C GLU A 434 18.68 -19.06 8.26
N ASP A 435 18.61 -20.36 8.58
CA ASP A 435 19.42 -20.93 9.66
C ASP A 435 20.89 -21.01 9.22
N GLN A 436 21.73 -20.23 9.88
CA GLN A 436 23.15 -20.11 9.58
C GLN A 436 24.00 -21.17 10.33
N SER A 437 23.38 -21.97 11.22
CA SER A 437 24.06 -22.98 12.05
C SER A 437 24.69 -24.11 11.25
N GLN A 438 24.06 -24.51 10.15
CA GLN A 438 24.48 -25.64 9.30
C GLN A 438 25.50 -25.25 8.22
N TRP A 439 25.86 -23.98 8.11
CA TRP A 439 26.73 -23.49 7.05
C TRP A 439 28.21 -23.65 7.40
N SER A 440 29.00 -24.16 6.45
CA SER A 440 30.45 -24.24 6.62
C SER A 440 31.09 -22.85 6.69
N VAL A 441 32.22 -22.77 7.38
CA VAL A 441 33.00 -21.53 7.52
C VAL A 441 33.41 -20.95 6.14
N LYS A 442 33.86 -21.81 5.22
CA LYS A 442 34.22 -21.42 3.85
C LYS A 442 33.03 -20.83 3.07
N TYR A 443 31.83 -21.38 3.26
CA TYR A 443 30.62 -20.86 2.62
C TYR A 443 30.23 -19.48 3.15
N LYS A 444 30.28 -19.30 4.48
CA LYS A 444 30.07 -17.99 5.12
C LYS A 444 31.06 -16.95 4.58
N ALA A 445 32.33 -17.32 4.42
CA ALA A 445 33.37 -16.45 3.87
C ALA A 445 33.07 -15.94 2.48
N ASN A 446 32.69 -16.85 1.58
CA ASN A 446 32.34 -16.52 0.21
C ASN A 446 31.15 -15.55 0.14
N LEU A 447 30.12 -15.78 0.98
CA LEU A 447 28.96 -14.89 1.06
C LEU A 447 29.33 -13.49 1.57
N VAL A 448 30.20 -13.40 2.58
CA VAL A 448 30.70 -12.10 3.10
C VAL A 448 31.49 -11.35 2.05
N ALA A 449 32.35 -12.02 1.28
CA ALA A 449 33.09 -11.41 0.18
C ALA A 449 32.13 -10.85 -0.89
N LYS A 450 31.14 -11.63 -1.33
CA LYS A 450 30.14 -11.18 -2.32
C LYS A 450 29.28 -10.01 -1.83
N LEU A 451 28.91 -10.01 -0.55
CA LEU A 451 28.19 -8.89 0.05
C LEU A 451 29.07 -7.63 0.07
N HIS A 452 30.37 -7.77 0.34
CA HIS A 452 31.31 -6.65 0.30
C HIS A 452 31.46 -6.09 -1.12
N ASP A 453 31.60 -6.94 -2.14
CA ASP A 453 31.68 -6.50 -3.54
C ASP A 453 30.42 -5.70 -3.95
N ASN A 454 29.25 -6.11 -3.46
CA ASN A 454 28.01 -5.37 -3.70
C ASN A 454 28.01 -3.96 -3.10
N LEU A 455 28.69 -3.73 -1.97
CA LEU A 455 28.84 -2.38 -1.40
C LEU A 455 29.75 -1.48 -2.25
N ASN A 456 30.63 -2.05 -3.07
CA ASN A 456 31.56 -1.29 -3.91
C ASN A 456 30.98 -0.89 -5.27
N VAL A 457 29.93 -1.56 -5.75
CA VAL A 457 29.35 -1.38 -7.10
C VAL A 457 28.08 -0.50 -7.10
N LEU A 458 27.47 -0.27 -5.93
CA LEU A 458 26.17 0.40 -5.83
C LEU A 458 26.30 1.93 -5.62
N ASP A 459 26.02 2.73 -6.66
CA ASP A 459 25.86 4.19 -6.55
C ASP A 459 24.76 4.60 -5.56
N HIS A 460 25.01 5.68 -4.82
CA HIS A 460 24.26 6.11 -3.63
C HIS A 460 22.95 6.89 -3.88
N ASP A 461 22.59 7.25 -5.12
CA ASP A 461 21.55 8.27 -5.34
C ASP A 461 20.07 7.80 -5.32
N ASP A 462 19.77 6.50 -5.50
CA ASP A 462 18.35 6.01 -5.49
C ASP A 462 18.19 4.56 -4.96
N ARG A 463 19.25 3.99 -4.37
CA ARG A 463 19.38 2.53 -4.07
C ARG A 463 19.60 2.21 -2.60
N ASP A 464 19.32 3.16 -1.72
CA ASP A 464 19.56 3.14 -0.27
C ASP A 464 19.10 1.85 0.44
N MET A 465 17.94 1.30 0.07
CA MET A 465 17.41 0.10 0.73
C MET A 465 18.21 -1.16 0.41
N THR A 466 18.74 -1.31 -0.81
CA THR A 466 19.56 -2.47 -1.18
C THR A 466 20.90 -2.46 -0.45
N LEU A 467 21.53 -1.29 -0.36
CA LEU A 467 22.74 -1.06 0.43
C LEU A 467 22.49 -1.39 1.91
N LEU A 468 21.40 -0.84 2.47
CA LEU A 468 20.98 -1.10 3.83
C LEU A 468 20.79 -2.59 4.12
N TYR A 469 20.08 -3.33 3.26
CA TYR A 469 19.88 -4.77 3.45
C TYR A 469 21.19 -5.56 3.35
N THR A 470 22.11 -5.14 2.49
CA THR A 470 23.46 -5.71 2.38
C THR A 470 24.25 -5.49 3.67
N CYS A 471 24.26 -4.26 4.20
CA CYS A 471 24.88 -3.92 5.48
C CYS A 471 24.25 -4.70 6.64
N GLN A 472 22.92 -4.83 6.67
CA GLN A 472 22.20 -5.60 7.68
C GLN A 472 22.58 -7.09 7.64
N ALA A 473 22.69 -7.66 6.45
CA ALA A 473 23.09 -9.04 6.25
C ALA A 473 24.52 -9.30 6.75
N MET A 474 25.45 -8.43 6.36
CA MET A 474 26.84 -8.51 6.82
C MET A 474 26.96 -8.32 8.33
N TRP A 475 26.27 -7.34 8.92
CA TRP A 475 26.26 -7.13 10.37
C TRP A 475 25.67 -8.34 11.12
N THR A 476 24.62 -8.96 10.60
CA THR A 476 24.01 -10.15 11.22
C THR A 476 24.98 -11.33 11.23
N LEU A 477 25.69 -11.56 10.13
CA LEU A 477 26.75 -12.57 10.06
C LEU A 477 27.89 -12.25 11.02
N TRP A 478 28.30 -10.99 11.05
CA TRP A 478 29.37 -10.50 11.93
C TRP A 478 29.05 -10.79 13.39
N ARG A 479 27.89 -10.31 13.84
CA ARG A 479 27.39 -10.45 15.20
C ARG A 479 27.32 -11.91 15.67
N ASN A 480 26.91 -12.82 14.79
CA ASN A 480 26.66 -14.21 15.17
C ASN A 480 27.94 -15.06 15.16
N TYR A 481 28.94 -14.73 14.33
CA TYR A 481 30.06 -15.63 14.07
C TYR A 481 31.45 -15.04 14.22
N PHE A 482 31.60 -13.72 14.32
CA PHE A 482 32.93 -13.09 14.39
C PHE A 482 33.27 -12.63 15.79
N THR A 483 34.54 -12.79 16.18
CA THR A 483 35.09 -12.21 17.42
C THR A 483 35.94 -10.98 17.12
N MET A 484 35.59 -9.85 17.74
CA MET A 484 36.28 -8.58 17.60
C MET A 484 37.57 -8.57 18.45
N ALA A 485 38.69 -8.14 17.85
CA ALA A 485 39.94 -7.92 18.60
C ALA A 485 39.95 -6.56 19.32
N ALA A 486 39.37 -5.53 18.70
CA ALA A 486 39.15 -4.19 19.26
C ALA A 486 37.93 -3.54 18.59
N GLY A 487 37.30 -2.55 19.24
CA GLY A 487 36.19 -1.78 18.66
C GLY A 487 36.64 -0.96 17.45
N VAL A 488 35.79 -0.83 16.43
CA VAL A 488 36.05 0.02 15.26
C VAL A 488 35.65 1.47 15.57
N HIS A 489 36.51 2.42 15.24
CA HIS A 489 36.19 3.85 15.33
C HIS A 489 35.55 4.35 14.03
N GLU A 490 34.55 5.22 14.14
CA GLU A 490 33.99 5.93 12.99
C GLU A 490 34.99 6.98 12.46
N GLY A 491 35.58 6.71 11.29
CA GLY A 491 36.46 7.63 10.57
C GLY A 491 37.96 7.39 10.78
N SER A 492 38.80 8.09 9.99
CA SER A 492 40.25 7.99 10.07
C SER A 492 40.81 8.92 11.17
N GLY A 493 41.06 8.37 12.36
CA GLY A 493 42.03 8.85 13.37
C GLY A 493 41.83 10.22 14.05
N ALA A 494 41.10 11.17 13.45
CA ALA A 494 41.02 12.57 13.92
C ALA A 494 39.67 12.96 14.54
N SER A 495 38.62 12.16 14.37
CA SER A 495 37.29 12.40 14.96
C SER A 495 37.20 11.85 16.38
N VAL A 496 36.93 12.72 17.36
CA VAL A 496 36.65 12.29 18.75
C VAL A 496 35.36 11.48 18.75
N CYS A 497 35.49 10.17 18.98
CA CYS A 497 34.36 9.26 19.10
C CYS A 497 33.86 9.23 20.55
N LEU A 498 32.55 9.01 20.72
CA LEU A 498 31.94 8.87 22.03
C LEU A 498 32.34 7.51 22.66
N PRO A 499 32.66 7.48 23.98
CA PRO A 499 32.96 6.23 24.67
C PRO A 499 31.76 5.29 24.65
N PHE A 500 32.00 3.99 24.82
CA PHE A 500 30.93 3.00 24.95
C PHE A 500 30.13 3.17 26.25
N GLY A 501 28.91 2.63 26.29
CA GLY A 501 28.10 2.58 27.51
C GLY A 501 27.36 3.88 27.86
N LEU A 502 27.33 4.87 26.97
CA LEU A 502 26.53 6.08 27.17
C LEU A 502 25.03 5.84 26.94
N TRP A 503 24.68 4.79 26.20
CA TRP A 503 23.29 4.43 25.94
C TRP A 503 22.64 3.85 27.20
N GLU A 504 21.54 4.45 27.64
CA GLU A 504 20.85 3.97 28.83
C GLU A 504 20.15 2.64 28.56
N ALA A 505 20.43 1.64 29.39
CA ALA A 505 19.82 0.33 29.28
C ALA A 505 18.42 0.33 29.88
N THR A 506 17.45 -0.23 29.16
CA THR A 506 16.27 -0.84 29.78
C THR A 506 16.74 -2.05 30.57
N SER A 507 16.36 -2.15 31.85
CA SER A 507 16.63 -3.36 32.63
C SER A 507 16.09 -4.58 31.86
N ARG A 508 17.00 -5.52 31.54
CA ARG A 508 16.84 -6.75 30.73
C ARG A 508 16.77 -6.54 29.20
N PHE A 509 17.93 -6.32 28.55
CA PHE A 509 17.99 -6.12 27.09
C PHE A 509 19.02 -6.98 26.31
N LYS A 510 19.32 -8.21 26.75
CA LYS A 510 20.18 -9.12 25.94
C LYS A 510 19.42 -10.17 25.12
N GLY A 511 18.15 -10.47 25.43
CA GLY A 511 17.35 -11.46 24.69
C GLY A 511 16.30 -10.88 23.73
N VAL A 512 15.89 -9.63 23.94
CA VAL A 512 14.67 -9.09 23.32
C VAL A 512 14.91 -8.52 21.92
N GLN A 513 16.10 -8.04 21.58
CA GLN A 513 16.34 -7.34 20.30
C GLN A 513 16.33 -8.27 19.07
N LYS A 514 16.81 -9.51 19.24
CA LYS A 514 16.67 -10.60 18.25
C LYS A 514 15.20 -10.98 18.09
N MET A 515 14.51 -11.11 19.23
CA MET A 515 13.06 -11.31 19.28
C MET A 515 12.29 -10.15 18.67
N HIS A 516 12.68 -8.88 18.80
CA HIS A 516 11.86 -7.73 18.38
C HIS A 516 12.00 -7.43 16.89
N VAL A 517 13.16 -7.68 16.27
CA VAL A 517 13.29 -7.58 14.80
C VAL A 517 12.49 -8.71 14.15
N GLN A 518 12.64 -9.94 14.66
CA GLN A 518 11.94 -11.11 14.17
C GLN A 518 10.44 -11.07 14.49
N ALA A 519 10.06 -10.65 15.70
CA ALA A 519 8.67 -10.50 16.15
C ALA A 519 8.01 -9.30 15.51
N LYS A 520 8.70 -8.19 15.21
CA LYS A 520 8.09 -7.04 14.50
C LYS A 520 7.94 -7.30 13.00
N VAL A 521 8.88 -8.01 12.38
CA VAL A 521 8.67 -8.54 11.02
C VAL A 521 7.53 -9.57 11.09
N ALA A 522 7.53 -10.46 12.06
CA ALA A 522 6.44 -11.40 12.27
C ALA A 522 5.12 -10.72 12.65
N ASP A 523 5.11 -9.55 13.31
CA ASP A 523 3.93 -8.83 13.77
C ASP A 523 3.36 -7.96 12.65
N VAL A 524 4.19 -7.28 11.87
CA VAL A 524 3.77 -6.60 10.63
C VAL A 524 3.28 -7.62 9.61
N LEU A 525 3.93 -8.78 9.52
CA LEU A 525 3.45 -9.89 8.72
C LEU A 525 2.19 -10.50 9.34
N ARG A 526 2.12 -10.69 10.66
CA ARG A 526 0.94 -11.21 11.38
C ARG A 526 -0.22 -10.26 11.24
N GLU A 527 -0.03 -8.95 11.22
CA GLU A 527 -1.06 -7.94 11.00
C GLU A 527 -1.49 -7.94 9.53
N LYS A 528 -0.54 -7.99 8.59
CA LYS A 528 -0.83 -8.20 7.15
C LYS A 528 -1.46 -9.56 6.84
N PHE A 529 -1.21 -10.60 7.62
CA PHE A 529 -1.75 -11.97 7.43
C PHE A 529 -3.00 -12.21 8.28
N CYS A 530 -3.23 -11.47 9.36
CA CYS A 530 -4.45 -11.52 10.17
C CYS A 530 -5.52 -10.55 9.67
N SER A 531 -5.15 -9.50 8.92
CA SER A 531 -6.12 -8.70 8.13
C SER A 531 -6.78 -9.54 7.03
N PHE A 532 -6.22 -10.71 6.72
CA PHE A 532 -6.82 -11.77 5.93
C PHE A 532 -7.29 -12.90 6.87
N LYS A 533 -8.56 -12.89 7.30
CA LYS A 533 -9.18 -14.10 7.89
C LYS A 533 -10.28 -14.59 6.96
N PRO A 534 -10.38 -15.92 6.76
CA PRO A 534 -10.66 -16.87 7.84
C PRO A 534 -9.77 -18.13 7.91
N THR A 535 -9.51 -18.56 9.15
CA THR A 535 -8.96 -19.87 9.62
C THR A 535 -7.56 -20.33 9.16
N GLY A 536 -7.06 -19.99 7.96
CA GLY A 536 -5.73 -20.41 7.47
C GLY A 536 -4.54 -19.65 8.10
N GLY A 537 -4.78 -18.43 8.57
CA GLY A 537 -3.76 -17.60 9.24
C GLY A 537 -3.17 -18.25 10.50
N LEU A 538 -3.83 -19.24 11.12
CA LEU A 538 -3.31 -19.94 12.28
C LEU A 538 -2.09 -20.83 11.94
N VAL A 539 -2.07 -21.45 10.76
CA VAL A 539 -1.01 -22.40 10.36
C VAL A 539 0.24 -21.64 9.89
N LEU A 540 0.07 -20.55 9.14
CA LEU A 540 1.19 -19.70 8.74
C LEU A 540 1.75 -18.92 9.94
N LYS A 541 0.89 -18.45 10.85
CA LYS A 541 1.30 -17.87 12.14
C LYS A 541 2.09 -18.88 12.97
N HIS A 542 1.60 -20.11 13.11
CA HIS A 542 2.31 -21.17 13.82
C HIS A 542 3.60 -21.60 13.10
N LEU A 543 3.68 -21.46 11.77
CA LEU A 543 4.91 -21.74 11.01
C LEU A 543 5.95 -20.63 11.21
N VAL A 544 5.56 -19.36 11.13
CA VAL A 544 6.45 -18.22 11.42
C VAL A 544 6.89 -18.26 12.88
N ASP A 545 5.96 -18.47 13.82
CA ASP A 545 6.25 -18.60 15.25
C ASP A 545 7.11 -19.86 15.52
N SER A 546 6.87 -20.99 14.84
CA SER A 546 7.68 -22.22 14.98
C SER A 546 9.09 -22.06 14.42
N ILE A 547 9.25 -21.40 13.28
CA ILE A 547 10.56 -21.08 12.69
C ILE A 547 11.31 -20.16 13.67
N MET A 548 10.69 -19.09 14.15
CA MET A 548 11.32 -18.15 15.07
C MET A 548 11.66 -18.75 16.45
N THR A 549 10.84 -19.68 16.95
CA THR A 549 11.08 -20.39 18.23
C THR A 549 12.11 -21.53 18.10
N THR A 550 12.14 -22.27 16.98
CA THR A 550 13.22 -23.26 16.74
C THR A 550 14.58 -22.59 16.57
N HIS A 551 14.66 -21.43 15.92
CA HIS A 551 15.91 -20.67 15.79
C HIS A 551 16.46 -20.17 17.13
N THR A 552 15.60 -19.89 18.13
CA THR A 552 16.03 -19.45 19.47
C THR A 552 16.47 -20.63 20.33
N ALA A 553 15.83 -21.80 20.20
CA ALA A 553 16.18 -23.01 20.95
C ALA A 553 17.45 -23.73 20.43
N MET A 554 17.74 -23.68 19.12
CA MET A 554 18.94 -24.33 18.55
C MET A 554 20.23 -23.55 18.80
N GLN A 555 20.15 -22.23 19.01
CA GLN A 555 21.32 -21.38 19.30
C GLN A 555 21.93 -21.61 20.68
N SER A 556 21.22 -22.24 21.63
CA SER A 556 21.77 -22.52 22.96
C SER A 556 22.65 -23.78 23.02
N ASN A 557 22.57 -24.68 22.02
CA ASN A 557 23.14 -26.04 22.12
C ASN A 557 24.18 -26.38 21.04
N ALA A 558 24.42 -25.53 20.04
CA ALA A 558 25.45 -25.78 19.03
C ALA A 558 26.80 -25.20 19.46
N THR A 559 27.86 -26.00 19.47
CA THR A 559 29.25 -25.53 19.54
C THR A 559 29.54 -24.67 18.31
N MET A 560 29.28 -23.36 18.42
CA MET A 560 29.52 -22.42 17.32
C MET A 560 31.03 -22.21 17.17
N GLU A 561 31.60 -22.63 16.04
CA GLU A 561 32.94 -22.21 15.65
C GLU A 561 32.94 -20.70 15.43
N PHE A 562 33.58 -19.99 16.34
CA PHE A 562 33.79 -18.56 16.22
C PHE A 562 34.92 -18.27 15.24
N TRP A 563 34.62 -17.43 14.27
CA TRP A 563 35.57 -16.91 13.32
C TRP A 563 36.38 -15.78 13.98
N SER A 564 37.70 -15.98 14.12
CA SER A 564 38.57 -15.01 14.78
C SER A 564 39.27 -14.11 13.76
N TYR A 565 39.51 -12.85 14.13
CA TYR A 565 40.41 -11.93 13.41
C TYR A 565 41.73 -12.58 12.95
N ARG A 566 42.28 -13.52 13.76
CA ARG A 566 43.52 -14.24 13.41
C ARG A 566 43.42 -15.11 12.15
N THR A 567 42.20 -15.47 11.73
CA THR A 567 41.93 -16.38 10.61
C THR A 567 41.54 -15.67 9.30
N ASP A 568 41.08 -14.41 9.36
CA ASP A 568 40.79 -13.58 8.18
C ASP A 568 41.10 -12.09 8.46
N PRO A 569 42.31 -11.60 8.11
CA PRO A 569 42.70 -10.21 8.38
C PRO A 569 41.92 -9.17 7.56
N VAL A 570 41.24 -9.59 6.48
CA VAL A 570 40.43 -8.69 5.62
C VAL A 570 39.06 -8.39 6.26
N SER A 571 38.68 -9.15 7.28
CA SER A 571 37.41 -9.04 7.97
C SER A 571 37.19 -7.66 8.62
N ASP A 572 38.24 -7.07 9.20
CA ASP A 572 38.24 -5.72 9.79
C ASP A 572 38.02 -4.62 8.74
N GLU A 573 38.63 -4.74 7.57
CA GLU A 573 38.45 -3.79 6.47
C GLU A 573 37.00 -3.79 5.98
N ARG A 574 36.42 -4.99 5.83
CA ARG A 574 35.01 -5.16 5.45
C ARG A 574 34.09 -4.56 6.51
N LEU A 575 34.37 -4.73 7.79
CA LEU A 575 33.60 -4.13 8.88
C LEU A 575 33.67 -2.59 8.83
N ARG A 576 34.87 -2.01 8.64
CA ARG A 576 35.02 -0.56 8.48
C ARG A 576 34.23 -0.01 7.30
N LYS A 577 34.19 -0.74 6.18
CA LYS A 577 33.38 -0.37 5.02
C LYS A 577 31.89 -0.39 5.32
N ILE A 578 31.38 -1.40 6.04
CA ILE A 578 29.98 -1.43 6.48
C ILE A 578 29.67 -0.20 7.34
N VAL A 579 30.53 0.11 8.31
CA VAL A 579 30.35 1.28 9.19
C VAL A 579 30.26 2.56 8.38
N ALA A 580 31.18 2.79 7.44
CA ALA A 580 31.17 3.96 6.58
C ALA A 580 29.84 4.08 5.79
N VAL A 581 29.40 3.00 5.14
CA VAL A 581 28.15 3.00 4.36
C VAL A 581 26.93 3.25 5.24
N VAL A 582 26.83 2.61 6.41
CA VAL A 582 25.67 2.80 7.30
C VAL A 582 25.64 4.22 7.90
N VAL A 583 26.80 4.82 8.17
CA VAL A 583 26.95 6.22 8.58
C VAL A 583 26.46 7.18 7.49
N ASP A 584 26.69 6.88 6.22
CA ASP A 584 26.15 7.68 5.13
C ASP A 584 24.63 7.49 4.99
N LEU A 585 24.14 6.24 5.11
CA LEU A 585 22.71 5.92 5.04
C LEU A 585 21.89 6.52 6.21
N VAL A 586 22.47 6.75 7.39
CA VAL A 586 21.78 7.44 8.50
C VAL A 586 21.59 8.94 8.22
N ARG A 587 22.19 9.47 7.15
CA ARG A 587 22.00 10.84 6.67
C ARG A 587 21.07 10.92 5.46
N SER A 588 20.59 9.78 4.94
CA SER A 588 19.64 9.69 3.82
C SER A 588 18.40 10.54 4.07
N THR A 589 17.87 11.18 3.01
CA THR A 589 16.63 11.95 3.04
C THR A 589 15.38 11.06 3.16
N TYR A 590 15.52 9.74 3.01
CA TYR A 590 14.42 8.79 3.14
C TYR A 590 14.30 8.24 4.57
N ALA A 591 13.22 8.61 5.26
CA ALA A 591 13.01 8.28 6.67
C ALA A 591 13.01 6.76 6.98
N LYS A 592 12.59 5.88 6.05
CA LYS A 592 12.62 4.43 6.28
C LYS A 592 14.05 3.88 6.26
N THR A 593 14.87 4.30 5.28
CA THR A 593 16.30 3.94 5.23
C THR A 593 16.99 4.42 6.49
N ARG A 594 16.82 5.71 6.80
CA ARG A 594 17.47 6.36 7.94
C ARG A 594 17.21 5.61 9.26
N TYR A 595 15.96 5.24 9.50
CA TYR A 595 15.58 4.51 10.72
C TYR A 595 16.23 3.12 10.80
N ALA A 596 16.25 2.38 9.70
CA ALA A 596 16.86 1.06 9.69
C ALA A 596 18.40 1.14 9.84
N ALA A 597 19.05 2.13 9.20
CA ALA A 597 20.46 2.42 9.39
C ALA A 597 20.78 2.79 10.85
N ALA A 598 19.96 3.67 11.45
CA ALA A 598 20.09 4.05 12.85
C ALA A 598 19.98 2.84 13.79
N LYS A 599 19.08 1.89 13.49
CA LYS A 599 18.93 0.66 14.25
C LYS A 599 20.16 -0.26 14.14
N ILE A 600 20.78 -0.35 12.97
CA ILE A 600 22.02 -1.12 12.77
C ILE A 600 23.15 -0.48 13.59
N LEU A 601 23.33 0.85 13.52
CA LEU A 601 24.35 1.56 14.30
C LEU A 601 24.12 1.47 15.81
N HIS A 602 22.86 1.51 16.25
CA HIS A 602 22.50 1.28 17.66
C HIS A 602 22.92 -0.12 18.14
N ASP A 603 22.63 -1.16 17.35
CA ASP A 603 23.05 -2.54 17.66
C ASP A 603 24.59 -2.65 17.70
N MET A 604 25.28 -2.06 16.72
CA MET A 604 26.75 -2.00 16.69
C MET A 604 27.36 -1.30 17.90
N TYR A 605 26.80 -0.16 18.31
CA TYR A 605 27.30 0.62 19.44
C TYR A 605 27.05 -0.08 20.78
N THR A 606 25.85 -0.62 20.99
CA THR A 606 25.48 -1.32 22.24
C THR A 606 26.22 -2.66 22.43
N MET A 607 26.68 -3.28 21.34
CA MET A 607 27.56 -4.45 21.37
C MET A 607 29.06 -4.11 21.54
N SER A 608 29.39 -2.84 21.76
CA SER A 608 30.78 -2.35 21.81
C SER A 608 31.59 -2.64 20.54
N ALA A 609 30.92 -2.77 19.39
CA ALA A 609 31.57 -3.05 18.12
C ALA A 609 32.06 -1.76 17.42
N VAL A 610 31.29 -0.67 17.53
CA VAL A 610 31.59 0.58 16.82
C VAL A 610 31.43 1.78 17.75
N GLN A 611 32.44 2.64 17.83
CA GLN A 611 32.32 3.95 18.46
C GLN A 611 31.87 4.99 17.43
N LEU A 612 30.82 5.73 17.77
CA LEU A 612 30.21 6.72 16.89
C LEU A 612 30.74 8.12 17.20
N THR A 613 30.83 8.97 16.19
CA THR A 613 31.06 10.41 16.34
C THR A 613 29.83 11.11 16.92
N ASP A 614 30.03 12.30 17.48
CA ASP A 614 28.94 13.17 17.95
C ASP A 614 27.86 13.34 16.86
N VAL A 615 28.30 13.63 15.63
CA VAL A 615 27.40 13.88 14.50
C VAL A 615 26.50 12.68 14.26
N THR A 616 27.08 11.50 14.07
CA THR A 616 26.33 10.29 13.75
C THR A 616 25.43 9.87 14.91
N MET A 617 25.89 10.03 16.16
CA MET A 617 25.06 9.77 17.34
C MET A 617 23.81 10.66 17.38
N ILE A 618 23.92 11.95 17.02
CA ILE A 618 22.78 12.86 16.93
C ILE A 618 21.75 12.35 15.93
N TYR A 619 22.16 11.94 14.72
CA TYR A 619 21.26 11.41 13.70
C TYR A 619 20.57 10.11 14.17
N VAL A 620 21.31 9.19 14.80
CA VAL A 620 20.77 7.94 15.34
C VAL A 620 19.71 8.22 16.39
N LEU A 621 20.02 9.05 17.39
CA LEU A 621 19.11 9.37 18.50
C LEU A 621 17.87 10.12 18.02
N CYS A 622 18.03 11.17 17.20
CA CYS A 622 16.90 11.93 16.68
C CYS A 622 15.97 11.04 15.85
N THR A 623 16.50 10.17 14.99
CA THR A 623 15.68 9.28 14.16
C THR A 623 14.93 8.25 15.01
N MET A 624 15.62 7.60 15.95
CA MET A 624 15.05 6.51 16.76
C MET A 624 13.96 6.98 17.73
N VAL A 625 14.02 8.24 18.20
CA VAL A 625 13.06 8.77 19.18
C VAL A 625 11.65 8.95 18.60
N SER A 626 11.52 9.04 17.27
CA SER A 626 10.24 9.36 16.62
C SER A 626 9.25 8.20 16.47
N ARG A 627 9.66 6.95 16.70
CA ARG A 627 8.85 5.76 16.36
C ARG A 627 8.17 5.15 17.59
N PRO A 628 6.98 4.54 17.42
CA PRO A 628 6.14 4.04 18.51
C PRO A 628 6.61 2.72 19.14
N ASP A 629 7.87 2.31 18.93
CA ASP A 629 8.40 1.09 19.53
C ASP A 629 8.82 1.36 20.98
N GLY A 630 7.82 1.41 21.87
CA GLY A 630 7.96 1.93 23.24
C GLY A 630 9.12 1.35 24.05
N ALA A 631 9.61 0.14 23.71
CA ALA A 631 10.75 -0.50 24.36
C ALA A 631 12.11 0.19 24.10
N LEU A 632 12.28 0.84 22.94
CA LEU A 632 13.53 1.54 22.58
C LEU A 632 13.39 3.07 22.67
N THR A 633 12.18 3.60 22.48
CA THR A 633 11.96 5.04 22.36
C THR A 633 12.27 5.81 23.63
N ILE A 634 11.86 5.32 24.80
CA ILE A 634 12.12 5.98 26.09
C ILE A 634 13.62 5.98 26.45
N PRO A 635 14.36 4.85 26.36
CA PRO A 635 15.82 4.84 26.52
C PRO A 635 16.56 5.78 25.56
N THR A 636 16.13 5.82 24.29
CA THR A 636 16.69 6.75 23.29
C THR A 636 16.45 8.20 23.70
N ALA A 637 15.23 8.57 24.08
CA ALA A 637 14.90 9.94 24.50
C ALA A 637 15.71 10.38 25.72
N ARG A 638 15.90 9.49 26.68
CA ARG A 638 16.67 9.79 27.89
C ARG A 638 18.16 9.93 27.59
N THR A 639 18.72 9.03 26.77
CA THR A 639 20.10 9.12 26.28
C THR A 639 20.32 10.44 25.52
N LEU A 640 19.36 10.83 24.68
CA LEU A 640 19.38 12.09 23.94
C LEU A 640 19.39 13.30 24.87
N CYS A 641 18.47 13.40 25.83
CA CYS A 641 18.42 14.52 26.77
C CYS A 641 19.69 14.63 27.62
N LYS A 642 20.22 13.50 28.09
CA LYS A 642 21.45 13.42 28.88
C LYS A 642 22.66 13.90 28.08
N LEU A 643 22.89 13.35 26.89
CA LEU A 643 24.01 13.75 26.04
C LEU A 643 23.88 15.19 25.56
N TYR A 644 22.66 15.65 25.29
CA TYR A 644 22.43 17.05 24.96
C TYR A 644 22.85 17.97 26.10
N ALA A 645 22.38 17.71 27.33
CA ALA A 645 22.69 18.54 28.49
C ALA A 645 24.19 18.54 28.82
N LEU A 646 24.86 17.38 28.73
CA LEU A 646 26.26 17.22 29.13
C LEU A 646 27.26 17.64 28.05
N HIS A 647 26.98 17.38 26.77
CA HIS A 647 27.98 17.49 25.69
C HIS A 647 27.59 18.47 24.57
N TRP A 648 26.30 18.61 24.24
CA TRP A 648 25.91 19.32 23.01
C TRP A 648 25.22 20.67 23.22
N LYS A 649 24.71 20.97 24.42
CA LYS A 649 23.94 22.19 24.70
C LYS A 649 24.70 23.46 24.32
N HIS A 650 25.99 23.51 24.65
CA HIS A 650 26.88 24.65 24.45
C HIS A 650 27.84 24.49 23.26
N SER A 651 27.69 23.43 22.45
CA SER A 651 28.56 23.18 21.30
C SER A 651 27.95 23.74 20.02
N ASP A 652 28.58 24.75 19.41
CA ASP A 652 28.13 25.30 18.12
C ASP A 652 28.32 24.30 16.96
N ARG A 653 29.19 23.29 17.12
CA ARG A 653 29.44 22.27 16.11
C ARG A 653 28.31 21.24 15.99
N SER A 654 27.55 20.99 17.06
CA SER A 654 26.47 20.00 17.07
C SER A 654 25.14 20.54 16.54
N LYS A 655 24.86 21.83 16.76
CA LYS A 655 23.59 22.50 16.40
C LYS A 655 23.16 22.32 14.94
N PRO A 656 24.06 22.43 13.93
CA PRO A 656 23.71 22.19 12.52
C PRO A 656 23.08 20.81 12.26
N HIS A 657 23.47 19.79 13.02
CA HIS A 657 22.96 18.42 12.83
C HIS A 657 21.58 18.23 13.47
N PHE A 658 21.27 18.96 14.55
CA PHE A 658 19.95 18.95 15.15
C PHE A 658 18.90 19.68 14.31
N VAL A 659 19.28 20.80 13.68
CA VAL A 659 18.36 21.63 12.88
C VAL A 659 18.07 21.06 11.48
N GLU A 660 18.60 19.89 11.15
CA GLU A 660 18.27 19.21 9.91
C GLU A 660 16.77 18.87 9.89
N ARG A 661 16.14 19.05 8.72
CA ARG A 661 14.68 19.03 8.55
C ARG A 661 14.01 17.78 9.14
N LEU A 662 14.58 16.62 8.88
CA LEU A 662 14.02 15.34 9.33
C LEU A 662 14.26 15.13 10.82
N ASN A 663 15.42 15.53 11.36
CA ASN A 663 15.69 15.47 12.80
C ASN A 663 14.71 16.33 13.59
N MET A 664 14.46 17.58 13.17
CA MET A 664 13.43 18.44 13.78
C MET A 664 12.04 17.79 13.73
N GLN A 665 11.67 17.21 12.59
CA GLN A 665 10.40 16.50 12.44
C GLN A 665 10.31 15.29 13.37
N HIS A 666 11.36 14.47 13.47
CA HIS A 666 11.40 13.29 14.32
C HIS A 666 11.28 13.64 15.82
N LEU A 667 11.97 14.69 16.27
CA LEU A 667 11.88 15.20 17.64
C LEU A 667 10.47 15.71 17.97
N SER A 668 9.85 16.49 17.06
CA SER A 668 8.47 16.96 17.26
C SER A 668 7.45 15.82 17.27
N GLN A 669 7.69 14.75 16.50
CA GLN A 669 6.82 13.58 16.47
C GLN A 669 6.83 12.83 17.81
N PHE A 670 7.98 12.75 18.48
CA PHE A 670 8.07 12.17 19.83
C PHE A 670 7.21 12.95 20.84
N VAL A 671 7.35 14.29 20.86
CA VAL A 671 6.53 15.20 21.68
C VAL A 671 5.04 15.03 21.36
N ALA A 672 4.71 14.78 20.09
CA ALA A 672 3.33 14.57 19.67
C ALA A 672 2.75 13.19 20.05
N SER A 673 3.57 12.18 20.37
CA SER A 673 3.10 10.79 20.53
C SER A 673 3.18 10.25 21.96
N HIS A 674 4.09 10.74 22.80
CA HIS A 674 4.37 10.15 24.11
C HIS A 674 3.83 11.03 25.24
N ARG A 675 2.64 10.69 25.78
CA ARG A 675 1.85 11.63 26.62
C ARG A 675 1.17 11.05 27.87
N HIS A 676 1.41 9.77 28.20
CA HIS A 676 0.58 9.06 29.19
C HIS A 676 1.27 8.67 30.50
N THR A 677 2.58 8.89 30.65
CA THR A 677 3.31 8.57 31.90
C THR A 677 4.08 9.77 32.45
N LEU A 678 4.25 9.83 33.77
CA LEU A 678 5.01 10.89 34.46
C LEU A 678 6.46 10.98 33.92
N GLU A 679 7.08 9.82 33.70
CA GLU A 679 8.42 9.70 33.12
C GLU A 679 8.50 10.23 31.68
N SER A 680 7.49 9.94 30.87
CA SER A 680 7.35 10.49 29.52
C SER A 680 7.19 12.02 29.54
N THR A 681 6.58 12.58 30.59
CA THR A 681 6.34 14.03 30.70
C THR A 681 7.64 14.82 30.87
N VAL A 682 8.55 14.34 31.72
CA VAL A 682 9.88 14.97 31.91
C VAL A 682 10.71 14.88 30.63
N LEU A 683 10.68 13.73 29.95
CA LEU A 683 11.39 13.53 28.69
C LEU A 683 10.84 14.40 27.56
N VAL A 684 9.52 14.55 27.48
CA VAL A 684 8.87 15.48 26.54
C VAL A 684 9.32 16.92 26.79
N GLY A 685 9.38 17.35 28.05
CA GLY A 685 9.93 18.67 28.41
C GLY A 685 11.39 18.83 27.96
N GLY A 686 12.24 17.82 28.21
CA GLY A 686 13.64 17.82 27.76
C GLY A 686 13.80 17.91 26.25
N VAL A 687 13.06 17.10 25.48
CA VAL A 687 13.09 17.15 24.01
C VAL A 687 12.52 18.46 23.48
N MET A 688 11.49 19.01 24.12
CA MET A 688 10.93 20.30 23.76
C MET A 688 11.93 21.45 23.98
N GLN A 689 12.74 21.38 25.04
CA GLN A 689 13.82 22.33 25.26
C GLN A 689 14.90 22.25 24.15
N ILE A 690 15.24 21.05 23.69
CA ILE A 690 16.15 20.86 22.54
C ILE A 690 15.58 21.54 21.29
N LEU A 691 14.29 21.33 21.00
CA LEU A 691 13.61 21.96 19.86
C LEU A 691 13.61 23.49 19.98
N PHE A 692 13.36 24.02 21.17
CA PHE A 692 13.40 25.45 21.44
C PHE A 692 14.80 26.03 21.19
N ASP A 693 15.84 25.45 21.77
CA ASP A 693 17.22 25.88 21.57
C ASP A 693 17.63 25.84 20.09
N CYS A 694 17.19 24.81 19.35
CA CYS A 694 17.42 24.69 17.91
C CYS A 694 16.72 25.81 17.12
N THR A 695 15.47 26.12 17.45
CA THR A 695 14.74 27.22 16.81
C THR A 695 15.38 28.58 17.09
N LYS A 696 15.88 28.79 18.32
CA LYS A 696 16.62 30.00 18.70
C LYS A 696 17.95 30.14 17.97
N TRP A 697 18.65 29.03 17.75
CA TRP A 697 19.87 29.03 16.96
C TRP A 697 19.61 29.38 15.48
N ILE A 698 18.54 28.86 14.88
CA ILE A 698 18.10 29.25 13.52
C ILE A 698 17.74 30.74 13.49
N GLU A 699 17.02 31.23 14.50
CA GLU A 699 16.67 32.64 14.64
C GLU A 699 17.92 33.55 14.72
N HIS A 700 18.97 33.10 15.43
CA HIS A 700 20.26 33.80 15.58
C HIS A 700 21.02 33.94 14.26
N LYS A 701 20.78 33.07 13.26
CA LYS A 701 21.34 33.23 11.90
C LYS A 701 20.76 34.42 11.12
N GLN A 702 19.84 35.19 11.71
CA GLN A 702 19.29 36.44 11.14
C GLN A 702 18.74 36.27 9.70
N GLY A 703 18.06 35.15 9.43
CA GLY A 703 17.41 34.90 8.14
C GLY A 703 18.38 34.71 6.96
N ARG A 704 19.65 34.35 7.21
CA ARG A 704 20.64 34.03 6.17
C ARG A 704 20.23 32.82 5.31
N GLU A 705 19.64 31.81 5.94
CA GLU A 705 19.17 30.57 5.31
C GLU A 705 17.65 30.59 5.14
N ASP A 706 17.12 29.82 4.17
CA ASP A 706 15.67 29.68 3.97
C ASP A 706 15.05 28.85 5.12
N PRO A 707 14.07 29.37 5.87
CA PRO A 707 13.41 28.63 6.95
C PRO A 707 12.83 27.27 6.52
N ALA A 708 12.43 27.12 5.25
CA ALA A 708 11.89 25.87 4.72
C ALA A 708 12.92 24.72 4.63
N VAL A 709 14.21 25.03 4.78
CA VAL A 709 15.30 24.04 4.88
C VAL A 709 15.24 23.31 6.23
N HIS A 710 14.70 23.95 7.27
CA HIS A 710 14.67 23.40 8.63
C HIS A 710 13.26 23.01 9.08
N PHE A 711 12.26 23.84 8.78
CA PHE A 711 10.89 23.66 9.26
C PHE A 711 10.01 22.98 8.22
N SER A 712 9.45 21.82 8.55
CA SER A 712 8.47 21.11 7.72
C SER A 712 7.03 21.35 8.18
N ALA A 713 6.05 21.20 7.29
CA ALA A 713 4.64 21.28 7.66
C ALA A 713 4.25 20.22 8.71
N ALA A 714 4.83 19.02 8.61
CA ALA A 714 4.65 17.95 9.58
C ALA A 714 5.21 18.32 10.97
N PHE A 715 6.36 18.99 11.03
CA PHE A 715 6.93 19.51 12.28
C PHE A 715 5.94 20.46 12.99
N ILE A 716 5.35 21.39 12.25
CA ILE A 716 4.40 22.37 12.81
C ILE A 716 3.09 21.69 13.25
N ALA A 717 2.58 20.76 12.44
CA ALA A 717 1.41 19.97 12.80
C ALA A 717 1.61 19.17 14.09
N ASN A 718 2.78 18.55 14.26
CA ASN A 718 3.13 17.82 15.48
C ASN A 718 3.15 18.72 16.72
N LEU A 719 3.69 19.94 16.61
CA LEU A 719 3.70 20.92 17.71
C LEU A 719 2.29 21.39 18.09
N ILE A 720 1.45 21.70 17.10
CA ILE A 720 0.05 22.10 17.33
C ILE A 720 -0.72 20.93 17.97
N GLN A 721 -0.50 19.71 17.47
CA GLN A 721 -1.10 18.51 18.06
C GLN A 721 -0.64 18.32 19.50
N ALA A 722 0.63 18.60 19.83
CA ALA A 722 1.14 18.56 21.20
C ALA A 722 0.43 19.58 22.10
N GLN A 723 0.26 20.81 21.61
CA GLN A 723 -0.42 21.87 22.34
C GLN A 723 -1.90 21.57 22.60
N ALA A 724 -2.60 20.93 21.66
CA ALA A 724 -4.03 20.62 21.79
C ALA A 724 -4.36 19.56 22.86
N HIS A 725 -3.38 18.81 23.36
CA HIS A 725 -3.60 17.67 24.25
C HIS A 725 -2.94 17.83 25.63
N VAL A 726 -2.61 19.05 26.03
CA VAL A 726 -2.06 19.36 27.36
C VAL A 726 -3.18 19.25 28.40
N ALA A 727 -3.25 18.13 29.11
CA ALA A 727 -4.29 17.83 30.10
C ALA A 727 -3.81 17.95 31.58
N HIS A 728 -2.50 17.98 31.85
CA HIS A 728 -1.94 17.96 33.20
C HIS A 728 -1.06 19.18 33.54
N LYS A 729 -1.03 19.56 34.82
CA LYS A 729 -0.21 20.65 35.38
C LYS A 729 1.29 20.52 35.06
N ALA A 730 1.82 19.29 35.01
CA ALA A 730 3.22 19.01 34.67
C ALA A 730 3.60 19.30 33.20
N THR A 731 2.62 19.61 32.33
CA THR A 731 2.82 19.88 30.90
C THR A 731 2.55 21.35 30.50
N VAL A 732 2.27 22.24 31.47
CA VAL A 732 1.98 23.66 31.22
C VAL A 732 3.17 24.37 30.55
N GLY A 733 4.40 24.13 31.02
CA GLY A 733 5.59 24.69 30.38
C GLY A 733 5.78 24.24 28.92
N VAL A 734 5.37 23.01 28.58
CA VAL A 734 5.41 22.51 27.20
C VAL A 734 4.43 23.28 26.31
N PHE A 735 3.24 23.62 26.84
CA PHE A 735 2.24 24.42 26.13
C PHE A 735 2.78 25.78 25.69
N PHE A 736 3.45 26.49 26.61
CA PHE A 736 4.01 27.82 26.33
C PHE A 736 5.31 27.77 25.52
N LEU A 737 6.12 26.72 25.68
CA LEU A 737 7.26 26.47 24.79
C LEU A 737 6.82 26.32 23.33
N VAL A 738 5.65 25.73 23.04
CA VAL A 738 5.11 25.69 21.66
C VAL A 738 4.84 27.10 21.14
N ASP A 739 4.21 27.97 21.95
CA ASP A 739 3.95 29.35 21.57
C ASP A 739 5.26 30.11 21.28
N ASP A 740 6.28 29.94 22.13
CA ASP A 740 7.58 30.58 21.97
C ASP A 740 8.34 30.09 20.72
N ILE A 741 8.27 28.79 20.41
CA ILE A 741 8.81 28.22 19.17
C ILE A 741 8.08 28.80 17.95
N VAL A 742 6.75 28.83 17.96
CA VAL A 742 5.94 29.37 16.87
C VAL A 742 6.27 30.85 16.60
N MET A 743 6.42 31.64 17.66
CA MET A 743 6.81 33.04 17.56
C MET A 743 8.22 33.21 16.98
N SER A 744 9.18 32.37 17.39
CA SER A 744 10.54 32.36 16.84
C SER A 744 10.58 31.98 15.34
N ILE A 745 9.78 31.00 14.92
CA ILE A 745 9.64 30.61 13.50
C ILE A 745 9.09 31.78 12.67
N ARG A 746 8.04 32.46 13.15
CA ARG A 746 7.49 33.64 12.46
C ARG A 746 8.52 34.76 12.35
N ALA A 747 9.24 35.06 13.43
CA ALA A 747 10.29 36.07 13.42
C ALA A 747 11.39 35.73 12.38
N THR A 748 11.81 34.47 12.33
CA THR A 748 12.79 33.97 11.35
C THR A 748 12.29 34.13 9.91
N CYS A 749 11.03 33.76 9.65
CA CYS A 749 10.41 33.92 8.32
C CYS A 749 10.34 35.38 7.87
N LEU A 750 9.93 36.28 8.77
CA LEU A 750 9.85 37.73 8.48
C LEU A 750 11.25 38.31 8.17
N ARG A 751 12.26 38.00 8.98
CA ARG A 751 13.64 38.47 8.76
C ARG A 751 14.23 37.96 7.45
N HIS A 752 14.01 36.68 7.12
CA HIS A 752 14.46 36.11 5.84
C HIS A 752 13.81 36.83 4.65
N MET A 753 12.50 37.09 4.70
CA MET A 753 11.82 37.83 3.63
C MET A 753 12.33 39.26 3.48
N GLN A 754 12.47 39.99 4.59
CA GLN A 754 13.01 41.36 4.59
C GLN A 754 14.39 41.40 3.91
N ARG A 755 15.24 40.42 4.22
CA ARG A 755 16.57 40.27 3.59
C ARG A 755 16.48 39.96 2.09
N VAL A 756 15.62 39.03 1.68
CA VAL A 756 15.43 38.69 0.27
C VAL A 756 14.92 39.90 -0.52
N ASP A 757 14.00 40.67 0.04
CA ASP A 757 13.49 41.89 -0.59
C ASP A 757 14.57 42.99 -0.64
N ALA A 758 15.37 43.16 0.41
CA ALA A 758 16.53 44.07 0.39
C ALA A 758 17.56 43.69 -0.69
N MET A 759 17.94 42.40 -0.80
CA MET A 759 18.85 41.93 -1.85
C MET A 759 18.29 42.15 -3.27
N ARG A 760 16.98 42.05 -3.46
CA ARG A 760 16.32 42.36 -4.74
C ARG A 760 16.40 43.84 -5.08
N THR A 761 16.14 44.72 -4.11
CA THR A 761 16.27 46.17 -4.32
C THR A 761 17.70 46.56 -4.69
N LEU A 762 18.71 46.00 -4.01
CA LEU A 762 20.12 46.20 -4.37
C LEU A 762 20.46 45.71 -5.77
N ARG A 763 19.98 44.51 -6.17
CA ARG A 763 20.24 43.95 -7.50
C ARG A 763 19.59 44.77 -8.61
N THR A 764 18.37 45.26 -8.40
CA THR A 764 17.65 46.10 -9.38
C THR A 764 18.25 47.50 -9.49
N SER A 765 18.75 48.07 -8.39
CA SER A 765 19.53 49.31 -8.40
C SER A 765 20.88 49.13 -9.11
N ALA A 766 21.59 48.02 -8.86
CA ALA A 766 22.87 47.72 -9.52
C ALA A 766 22.72 47.50 -11.04
N THR A 767 21.65 46.81 -11.49
CA THR A 767 21.39 46.68 -12.93
C THR A 767 20.98 48.00 -13.58
N ARG A 768 20.28 48.89 -12.86
CA ARG A 768 20.01 50.26 -13.35
C ARG A 768 21.30 51.06 -13.50
N VAL A 769 22.22 50.99 -12.53
CA VAL A 769 23.52 51.69 -12.59
C VAL A 769 24.39 51.15 -13.74
N MET A 770 24.41 49.84 -13.96
CA MET A 770 25.10 49.24 -15.12
C MET A 770 24.47 49.62 -16.47
N HIS A 771 23.16 49.80 -16.54
CA HIS A 771 22.49 50.29 -17.74
C HIS A 771 22.73 51.79 -18.00
N THR A 772 22.83 52.61 -16.95
CA THR A 772 23.18 54.04 -17.09
C THR A 772 24.66 54.26 -17.40
N ALA A 773 25.56 53.38 -16.96
CA ALA A 773 26.99 53.45 -17.29
C ALA A 773 27.33 53.04 -18.74
N ARG A 774 26.37 52.45 -19.48
CA ARG A 774 26.55 51.99 -20.87
C ARG A 774 26.07 52.98 -21.93
N VAL A 775 25.74 54.22 -21.56
CA VAL A 775 25.28 55.28 -22.48
C VAL A 775 26.32 56.39 -22.55
N VAL A 776 27.43 56.11 -23.25
CA VAL A 776 28.19 57.11 -24.01
C VAL A 776 28.33 56.54 -25.43
N PRO A 777 27.88 57.24 -26.48
CA PRO A 777 27.78 56.67 -27.82
C PRO A 777 29.01 56.96 -28.67
N GLU A 778 29.56 55.96 -29.34
CA GLU A 778 30.20 56.13 -30.65
C GLU A 778 29.63 55.11 -31.64
N ALA A 779 29.00 55.69 -32.67
CA ALA A 779 28.64 55.21 -34.02
C ALA A 779 28.08 53.77 -34.25
N PRO A 780 26.93 53.64 -34.95
CA PRO A 780 26.33 52.36 -35.33
C PRO A 780 26.77 51.91 -36.74
N VAL A 781 26.97 50.60 -36.93
CA VAL A 781 26.88 49.95 -38.24
C VAL A 781 25.82 48.85 -38.18
N ALA A 782 24.71 49.16 -38.86
CA ALA A 782 23.75 48.34 -39.60
C ALA A 782 23.31 46.93 -39.09
N GLY A 783 22.02 46.89 -38.71
CA GLY A 783 21.04 45.82 -39.04
C GLY A 783 20.70 44.82 -37.93
N PRO A 784 19.55 44.10 -37.97
CA PRO A 784 18.35 44.24 -38.81
C PRO A 784 17.01 44.08 -38.04
N SER A 785 15.91 44.21 -38.81
CA SER A 785 14.61 43.55 -38.64
C SER A 785 13.65 44.02 -37.52
N LEU A 786 12.49 44.49 -37.97
CA LEU A 786 11.27 44.61 -37.20
C LEU A 786 10.78 43.23 -36.71
N ARG A 787 10.41 43.17 -35.43
CA ARG A 787 9.26 42.39 -34.95
C ARG A 787 8.42 43.29 -34.03
N PRO A 788 7.12 43.48 -34.29
CA PRO A 788 6.20 43.89 -33.23
C PRO A 788 5.77 42.61 -32.49
N VAL A 789 6.03 42.54 -31.19
CA VAL A 789 5.41 41.52 -30.32
C VAL A 789 4.45 42.22 -29.39
N HIS A 790 3.18 41.85 -29.54
CA HIS A 790 2.04 42.28 -28.76
C HIS A 790 2.28 42.22 -27.25
N HIS A 791 1.87 43.31 -26.57
CA HIS A 791 1.48 43.29 -25.18
C HIS A 791 0.30 42.34 -24.97
N HIS A 792 0.54 41.18 -24.38
CA HIS A 792 -0.48 40.45 -23.62
C HIS A 792 0.11 39.92 -22.32
N LEU A 793 -0.64 40.15 -21.24
CA LEU A 793 -0.37 39.67 -19.89
C LEU A 793 -0.13 38.16 -19.89
N ILE A 794 1.13 37.75 -19.82
CA ILE A 794 1.52 36.44 -19.29
C ILE A 794 2.27 36.76 -18.01
N HIS A 795 1.62 36.62 -16.85
CA HIS A 795 2.36 36.48 -15.61
C HIS A 795 3.32 35.33 -15.83
N SER A 796 4.61 35.64 -16.01
CA SER A 796 5.61 34.61 -16.23
C SER A 796 5.47 33.57 -15.13
N TRP A 797 5.57 32.28 -15.47
CA TRP A 797 5.54 31.19 -14.50
C TRP A 797 6.51 31.45 -13.32
N GLY A 798 7.58 32.21 -13.57
CA GLY A 798 8.48 32.74 -12.54
C GLY A 798 7.83 33.68 -11.53
N THR A 799 6.88 34.54 -11.91
CA THR A 799 6.16 35.45 -11.00
C THR A 799 5.14 34.69 -10.15
N VAL A 800 4.41 33.74 -10.74
CA VAL A 800 3.44 32.88 -10.04
C VAL A 800 4.14 31.95 -9.05
N THR A 801 5.22 31.28 -9.46
CA THR A 801 6.04 30.45 -8.56
C THR A 801 6.71 31.27 -7.46
N LYS A 802 7.12 32.51 -7.72
CA LYS A 802 7.64 33.45 -6.71
C LYS A 802 6.56 33.88 -5.70
N GLN A 803 5.34 34.16 -6.15
CA GLN A 803 4.23 34.48 -5.27
C GLN A 803 3.78 33.26 -4.45
N ALA A 804 3.75 32.07 -5.06
CA ALA A 804 3.43 30.82 -4.40
C ALA A 804 4.48 30.43 -3.34
N THR A 805 5.78 30.59 -3.63
CA THR A 805 6.84 30.36 -2.64
C THR A 805 6.83 31.40 -1.52
N ARG A 806 6.56 32.67 -1.84
CA ARG A 806 6.36 33.73 -0.83
C ARG A 806 5.15 33.45 0.06
N ALA A 807 4.03 33.03 -0.53
CA ALA A 807 2.83 32.65 0.20
C ALA A 807 3.10 31.42 1.08
N HIS A 808 3.69 30.35 0.53
CA HIS A 808 4.03 29.13 1.26
C HIS A 808 4.91 29.39 2.49
N ARG A 809 5.92 30.27 2.36
CA ARG A 809 6.80 30.67 3.48
C ARG A 809 6.07 31.50 4.53
N LEU A 810 5.16 32.37 4.13
CA LEU A 810 4.31 33.16 5.05
C LEU A 810 3.21 32.31 5.72
N THR A 811 2.83 31.19 5.11
CA THR A 811 1.80 30.27 5.59
C THR A 811 2.37 29.03 6.29
N LEU A 812 3.69 28.95 6.53
CA LEU A 812 4.32 27.85 7.27
C LEU A 812 3.58 27.60 8.59
N VAL A 813 3.29 28.68 9.33
CA VAL A 813 2.35 28.65 10.47
C VAL A 813 1.09 29.45 10.10
N ALA A 814 -0.09 28.88 10.38
CA ALA A 814 -1.35 29.54 10.12
C ALA A 814 -1.45 30.89 10.89
N PRO A 815 -1.91 31.99 10.26
CA PRO A 815 -1.97 33.31 10.90
C PRO A 815 -2.78 33.33 12.20
N ALA A 816 -3.86 32.54 12.27
CA ALA A 816 -4.69 32.41 13.46
C ALA A 816 -3.94 31.81 14.65
N VAL A 817 -3.08 30.81 14.41
CA VAL A 817 -2.26 30.17 15.45
C VAL A 817 -1.26 31.17 16.01
N VAL A 818 -0.62 31.97 15.15
CA VAL A 818 0.35 32.95 15.63
C VAL A 818 -0.31 34.11 16.36
N GLU A 819 -1.49 34.54 15.93
CA GLU A 819 -2.23 35.59 16.64
C GLU A 819 -2.67 35.12 18.04
N ALA A 820 -3.10 33.86 18.16
CA ALA A 820 -3.41 33.27 19.45
C ALA A 820 -2.17 33.17 20.37
N ALA A 821 -1.04 32.67 19.83
CA ALA A 821 0.23 32.60 20.56
C ALA A 821 0.71 33.99 21.02
N ARG A 822 0.60 35.01 20.15
CA ARG A 822 0.97 36.39 20.47
C ARG A 822 0.14 36.95 21.62
N LYS A 823 -1.18 36.79 21.57
CA LYS A 823 -2.09 37.26 22.64
C LYS A 823 -1.77 36.58 23.97
N ARG A 824 -1.50 35.27 23.96
CA ARG A 824 -1.12 34.51 25.16
C ARG A 824 0.23 34.94 25.71
N SER A 825 1.24 35.17 24.87
CA SER A 825 2.55 35.68 25.32
C SER A 825 2.43 37.07 25.95
N GLN A 826 1.69 37.99 25.32
CA GLN A 826 1.48 39.34 25.88
C GLN A 826 0.76 39.29 27.23
N LEU A 827 -0.25 38.41 27.35
CA LEU A 827 -0.96 38.20 28.61
C LEU A 827 -0.04 37.61 29.68
N ARG A 828 0.79 36.61 29.33
CA ARG A 828 1.80 36.00 30.21
C ARG A 828 2.78 37.04 30.73
N ASP A 829 3.34 37.88 29.86
CA ASP A 829 4.33 38.89 30.23
C ASP A 829 3.71 39.99 31.11
N SER A 830 2.46 40.39 30.80
CA SER A 830 1.70 41.34 31.63
C SER A 830 1.40 40.80 33.03
N ILE A 831 0.96 39.55 33.14
CA ILE A 831 0.72 38.89 34.43
C ILE A 831 2.02 38.75 35.20
N ARG A 832 3.11 38.32 34.54
CA ARG A 832 4.43 38.21 35.18
C ARG A 832 4.87 39.54 35.77
N ALA A 833 4.82 40.64 35.00
CA ALA A 833 5.17 41.97 35.49
C ALA A 833 4.31 42.39 36.70
N THR A 834 3.02 42.04 36.68
CA THR A 834 2.10 42.32 37.80
C THR A 834 2.44 41.50 39.05
N LEU A 835 2.78 40.22 38.90
CA LEU A 835 3.21 39.35 39.99
C LEU A 835 4.57 39.79 40.55
N THR A 836 5.50 40.23 39.70
CA THR A 836 6.79 40.76 40.14
C THR A 836 6.62 42.02 41.00
N ALA A 837 5.77 42.96 40.58
CA ALA A 837 5.48 44.15 41.38
C ALA A 837 4.85 43.81 42.76
N LEU A 838 4.01 42.77 42.82
CA LEU A 838 3.43 42.28 44.07
C LEU A 838 4.46 41.66 45.01
N VAL A 839 5.42 40.90 44.46
CA VAL A 839 6.52 40.32 45.24
C VAL A 839 7.43 41.43 45.77
N GLU A 840 7.82 42.38 44.92
CA GLU A 840 8.70 43.50 45.29
C GLU A 840 8.09 44.41 46.37
N GLU A 841 6.78 44.62 46.36
CA GLU A 841 6.12 45.47 47.37
C GLU A 841 5.86 44.75 48.70
N GLY A 842 5.52 43.46 48.65
CA GLY A 842 4.85 42.81 49.78
C GLY A 842 5.54 41.59 50.39
N TYR A 843 6.49 40.95 49.68
CA TYR A 843 7.03 39.64 50.10
C TYR A 843 7.87 39.72 51.39
N ASP A 844 8.86 40.63 51.44
CA ASP A 844 9.78 40.75 52.59
C ASP A 844 9.06 41.12 53.90
N ARG A 845 7.92 41.80 53.80
CA ARG A 845 7.10 42.25 54.94
C ARG A 845 5.83 41.41 55.16
N ARG A 846 5.60 40.35 54.36
CA ARG A 846 4.35 39.55 54.30
C ARG A 846 3.08 40.41 54.39
N VAL A 847 3.03 41.47 53.58
CA VAL A 847 1.92 42.42 53.60
C VAL A 847 0.62 41.73 53.18
N ALA A 848 -0.43 41.89 53.98
CA ALA A 848 -1.76 41.34 53.69
C ALA A 848 -2.44 42.09 52.52
N ALA A 849 -3.39 41.44 51.84
CA ALA A 849 -4.02 41.97 50.62
C ALA A 849 -4.70 43.35 50.78
N ASP A 850 -5.06 43.74 52.00
CA ASP A 850 -5.72 45.01 52.31
C ASP A 850 -4.76 46.15 52.65
N ALA A 851 -3.47 45.84 52.84
CA ALA A 851 -2.40 46.80 53.15
C ALA A 851 -1.48 47.08 51.94
N LEU A 852 -1.79 46.52 50.77
CA LEU A 852 -1.13 46.82 49.51
C LEU A 852 -1.50 48.22 49.00
N SER A 853 -0.56 48.86 48.28
CA SER A 853 -0.80 50.10 47.55
C SER A 853 -1.99 49.97 46.60
N SER A 854 -2.64 51.09 46.28
CA SER A 854 -3.79 51.10 45.35
C SER A 854 -3.44 50.48 43.99
N GLN A 855 -2.21 50.67 43.52
CA GLN A 855 -1.70 50.14 42.26
C GLN A 855 -1.48 48.62 42.33
N SER A 856 -0.88 48.11 43.41
CA SER A 856 -0.72 46.67 43.61
C SER A 856 -2.02 45.95 43.94
N CYS A 857 -2.98 46.61 44.61
CA CYS A 857 -4.32 46.07 44.80
C CYS A 857 -5.06 45.90 43.46
N PHE A 858 -4.93 46.86 42.54
CA PHE A 858 -5.44 46.74 41.18
C PHE A 858 -4.72 45.62 40.39
N GLY A 859 -3.40 45.51 40.55
CA GLY A 859 -2.61 44.41 40.01
C GLY A 859 -3.06 43.04 40.51
N LEU A 860 -3.33 42.92 41.82
CA LEU A 860 -3.85 41.71 42.45
C LEU A 860 -5.22 41.30 41.89
N VAL A 861 -6.14 42.25 41.73
CA VAL A 861 -7.47 41.99 41.13
C VAL A 861 -7.33 41.53 39.67
N THR A 862 -6.39 42.13 38.94
CA THR A 862 -6.10 41.75 37.56
C THR A 862 -5.51 40.33 37.47
N ALA A 863 -4.56 40.00 38.34
CA ALA A 863 -3.98 38.66 38.46
C ALA A 863 -5.03 37.62 38.90
N MET A 864 -5.94 37.98 39.80
CA MET A 864 -7.06 37.13 40.23
C MET A 864 -8.05 36.85 39.10
N HIS A 865 -8.46 37.87 38.35
CA HIS A 865 -9.32 37.68 37.18
C HIS A 865 -8.62 36.84 36.09
N ALA A 866 -7.32 37.04 35.88
CA ALA A 866 -6.54 36.21 34.99
C ALA A 866 -6.44 34.76 35.48
N TRP A 867 -6.32 34.52 36.78
CA TRP A 867 -6.31 33.19 37.37
C TRP A 867 -7.62 32.44 37.12
N MET A 868 -8.75 33.13 37.30
CA MET A 868 -10.07 32.52 37.08
C MET A 868 -10.35 32.24 35.60
N ARG A 869 -9.91 33.12 34.70
CA ARG A 869 -10.24 33.05 33.26
C ARG A 869 -9.20 32.30 32.42
N TYR A 870 -7.94 32.33 32.84
CA TYR A 870 -6.79 31.76 32.14
C TYR A 870 -5.79 31.10 33.12
N PRO A 871 -6.22 30.07 33.88
CA PRO A 871 -5.43 29.50 34.97
C PRO A 871 -4.05 29.01 34.52
N LEU A 872 -3.95 28.43 33.32
CA LEU A 872 -2.69 27.93 32.75
C LEU A 872 -1.64 29.03 32.56
N VAL A 873 -2.06 30.25 32.20
CA VAL A 873 -1.15 31.39 31.97
C VAL A 873 -0.56 31.88 33.29
N VAL A 874 -1.37 31.89 34.35
CA VAL A 874 -0.89 32.30 35.67
C VAL A 874 -0.02 31.22 36.30
N GLU A 875 -0.39 29.94 36.14
CA GLU A 875 0.41 28.81 36.61
C GLU A 875 1.81 28.80 35.96
N GLU A 876 1.92 29.11 34.66
CA GLU A 876 3.22 29.30 34.00
C GLU A 876 3.96 30.55 34.47
N ALA A 877 3.27 31.67 34.71
CA ALA A 877 3.92 32.88 35.20
C ALA A 877 4.57 32.67 36.57
N LEU A 878 3.96 31.82 37.42
CA LEU A 878 4.48 31.47 38.74
C LEU A 878 5.75 30.61 38.71
N THR A 879 6.03 29.85 37.65
CA THR A 879 7.23 28.99 37.56
C THR A 879 8.55 29.77 37.58
N HIS A 880 8.49 31.09 37.35
CA HIS A 880 9.64 31.98 37.31
C HIS A 880 10.02 32.55 38.69
N PHE A 881 9.24 32.23 39.73
CA PHE A 881 9.43 32.72 41.08
C PHE A 881 9.94 31.60 42.00
N ALA A 882 10.76 31.93 43.00
CA ALA A 882 11.22 30.98 44.02
C ALA A 882 10.03 30.45 44.83
N GLU A 883 10.14 29.24 45.39
CA GLU A 883 9.05 28.58 46.14
C GLU A 883 8.42 29.47 47.22
N GLY A 884 9.24 30.26 47.93
CA GLY A 884 8.76 31.22 48.92
C GLY A 884 7.89 32.34 48.33
N HIS A 885 8.30 32.93 47.20
CA HIS A 885 7.52 33.96 46.48
C HIS A 885 6.20 33.39 45.97
N VAL A 886 6.21 32.16 45.47
CA VAL A 886 4.99 31.48 44.98
C VAL A 886 4.01 31.25 46.12
N ALA A 887 4.47 30.75 47.27
CA ALA A 887 3.61 30.55 48.44
C ALA A 887 2.92 31.85 48.88
N TYR A 888 3.68 32.95 48.97
CA TYR A 888 3.13 34.27 49.30
C TYR A 888 2.09 34.75 48.27
N LEU A 889 2.39 34.67 46.98
CA LEU A 889 1.48 35.09 45.92
C LEU A 889 0.18 34.26 45.89
N VAL A 890 0.29 32.94 46.10
CA VAL A 890 -0.85 32.04 46.16
C VAL A 890 -1.73 32.35 47.37
N ASP A 891 -1.14 32.57 48.55
CA ASP A 891 -1.88 32.95 49.76
C ASP A 891 -2.63 34.28 49.56
N LEU A 892 -2.00 35.24 48.89
CA LEU A 892 -2.55 36.57 48.67
C LEU A 892 -3.71 36.55 47.64
N LEU A 893 -3.56 35.76 46.57
CA LEU A 893 -4.62 35.48 45.60
C LEU A 893 -5.77 34.70 46.26
N HIS A 894 -5.48 33.68 47.07
CA HIS A 894 -6.49 32.85 47.71
C HIS A 894 -7.29 33.64 48.77
N SER A 895 -6.61 34.47 49.57
CA SER A 895 -7.24 35.39 50.52
C SER A 895 -8.21 36.34 49.82
N LYS A 896 -7.81 36.93 48.68
CA LYS A 896 -8.70 37.84 47.93
C LYS A 896 -9.87 37.12 47.26
N ILE A 897 -9.67 35.89 46.77
CA ILE A 897 -10.74 35.04 46.21
C ILE A 897 -11.77 34.69 47.31
N GLN A 898 -11.32 34.30 48.50
CA GLN A 898 -12.22 34.01 49.63
C GLN A 898 -12.98 35.25 50.10
N HIS A 899 -12.33 36.42 50.11
CA HIS A 899 -12.98 37.69 50.46
C HIS A 899 -14.01 38.17 49.41
N SER A 900 -13.80 37.88 48.13
CA SER A 900 -14.72 38.24 47.05
C SER A 900 -15.87 37.25 46.85
N ALA A 901 -15.70 35.98 47.26
CA ALA A 901 -16.74 34.95 47.23
C ALA A 901 -17.76 35.01 48.38
N ARG A 902 -17.52 35.83 49.43
CA ARG A 902 -18.55 36.08 50.45
C ARG A 902 -19.67 36.94 49.84
N PRO A 903 -20.92 36.43 49.72
CA PRO A 903 -22.02 37.27 49.27
C PRO A 903 -22.21 38.40 50.28
N ARG A 904 -22.36 39.65 49.79
CA ARG A 904 -22.81 40.76 50.63
C ARG A 904 -24.08 40.31 51.36
N ARG A 905 -23.99 40.12 52.67
CA ARG A 905 -25.13 39.91 53.57
C ARG A 905 -26.06 41.13 53.46
N THR A 906 -27.04 41.06 52.58
CA THR A 906 -28.31 41.77 52.76
C THR A 906 -29.29 40.78 53.38
N SER A 907 -29.92 41.19 54.47
CA SER A 907 -30.93 40.43 55.20
C SER A 907 -32.05 39.91 54.31
N ARG A 908 -32.26 38.59 54.27
CA ARG A 908 -33.56 37.92 54.52
C ARG A 908 -33.47 36.42 54.23
N ASN A 909 -33.63 35.65 55.30
CA ASN A 909 -34.29 34.36 55.49
C ASN A 909 -34.31 33.29 54.37
N LEU A 910 -33.91 32.09 54.81
CA LEU A 910 -34.36 30.74 54.41
C LEU A 910 -33.84 30.17 53.07
N MET A 911 -32.80 29.33 53.21
CA MET A 911 -32.51 28.13 52.39
C MET A 911 -33.58 27.03 52.63
N PRO A 912 -33.60 25.85 51.93
CA PRO A 912 -32.90 25.35 50.72
C PRO A 912 -33.85 24.52 49.78
N PRO A 913 -33.44 23.47 49.00
CA PRO A 913 -32.38 23.27 47.96
C PRO A 913 -33.00 22.94 46.56
N ILE A 914 -32.32 22.93 45.41
CA ILE A 914 -31.13 22.16 44.94
C ILE A 914 -30.26 23.03 44.04
#